data_AF-A0A534LTJ5-F1
#
_entry.id   AF-A0A534LTJ5-F1
#
_cell.length_a   1.000
_cell.length_b   1.000
_cell.length_c   1.000
_cell.angle_alpha   90.00
_cell.angle_beta   90.00
_cell.angle_gamma   90.00
#
_symmetry.space_group_name_H-M   'P 1'
#
loop_
_entity.id
_entity.type
_entity.pdbx_description
1 polymer ?
#
loop_
_entity_poly.entity_id
_entity_poly.type
_entity_poly.pdbx_seq_one_letter_code
_entity_poly.pdbx_strand_id
1 'polypeptide(L)'
;MRYGTSAASLTRDANTSNLLTSHAITLTNLVPDTAYVFEVTSRGRLANATTDTNGGGLYHLQTTPIGDVLLVIGGNSFTPEREASYLSALRSNGWTASVWHVADLGLPDLTILQGRRAVIWQVGLEQYPPFNATERDLVKRYLDGGGRLIVSSHDAAWALSDPNSTFRTPASAAWVHGVLKATFVCDPGSIARVAGIPADPISGTYTGGVVYTPHRDDVADDEIAPISAGGTTSSMWTDGQVTRCAGNRAVGLRWISSSPNGTIGSGVWGGNRSRLAYFAFEITSLDTTTTTDLRPTSPTRAAILDAALRWLVSAASLALDRDHPDVNITSPNGGVFAGPTLAVDWTAAAYGPGVGIANFALDASSDGGQTWTSVATLPGSVRSYTWNLGGTTNSDRYRLRITARDDGTPALSATDVTQRTFTIERPNGDAEGPVLWAGSVRIAPLPPGAAILVTFSVTADDRTHGGSAIAAAELFLQVAQPPSGATGKGIPMSASDGGFDGAVENVTWQEGLTSAPGTTCVWIHARDAAGNWGPYDSRCFVVINAGPDTVPPAPASANAVLPVNASQDLSIGWLAPYDDNLFGGTTEYHVFRATSPQGPWTTDVSGPIPANGSASYRFIDVGRAADTTNYYYRIETVDAAGHTTLSSSMAVKFRLSFTAGSNLLGMPLLLTDPTFGAFAAGRAWADAWAYDSCDGGNGWSSALPADATTFSLVAGRGFWLNGTASDIVTALGVVTQTSRLHLCSGWNLIALPGFATGVTVGSVMAATGATRVMGFDPAGPYHVRDLNASDAVLGWTGYWIFVPRAVDWTVPGW
;
A
#
# COMPACT_ATOMS: atom_id res chain seq x y z
N MET A 1 7.01 5.55 10.18
CA MET A 1 6.99 6.98 10.54
C MET A 1 7.33 7.10 12.02
N ARG A 2 8.22 8.04 12.38
CA ARG A 2 8.46 8.39 13.79
C ARG A 2 8.07 9.85 13.99
N TYR A 3 7.40 10.16 15.09
CA TYR A 3 6.83 11.48 15.34
C TYR A 3 6.86 11.86 16.82
N GLY A 4 6.78 13.16 17.10
CA GLY A 4 6.82 13.72 18.45
C GLY A 4 6.59 15.23 18.44
N THR A 5 6.55 15.87 19.62
CA THR A 5 6.34 17.33 19.73
C THR A 5 7.64 18.14 19.66
N SER A 6 8.79 17.47 19.50
CA SER A 6 10.08 18.12 19.28
C SER A 6 11.05 17.21 18.54
N ALA A 7 11.99 17.80 17.81
CA ALA A 7 13.00 17.07 17.04
C ALA A 7 13.88 16.16 17.90
N ALA A 8 14.12 16.53 19.16
CA ALA A 8 14.91 15.73 20.10
C ALA A 8 14.16 14.50 20.64
N SER A 9 12.85 14.37 20.38
CA SER A 9 11.98 13.39 21.04
C SER A 9 10.91 12.81 20.11
N LEU A 10 11.34 12.20 18.99
CA LEU A 10 10.49 11.35 18.14
C LEU A 10 10.25 9.98 18.80
N THR A 11 9.51 9.99 19.91
CA THR A 11 9.28 8.84 20.80
C THR A 11 8.07 7.98 20.40
N ARG A 12 7.28 8.43 19.43
CA ARG A 12 6.12 7.70 18.91
C ARG A 12 6.41 7.21 17.51
N ASP A 13 5.80 6.08 17.15
CA ASP A 13 5.91 5.52 15.82
C ASP A 13 4.58 4.98 15.31
N ALA A 14 4.46 4.94 13.98
CA ALA A 14 3.36 4.34 13.25
C ALA A 14 3.92 3.70 11.98
N ASN A 15 3.46 2.50 11.64
CA ASN A 15 3.99 1.73 10.53
C ASN A 15 2.90 0.89 9.83
N THR A 16 3.16 0.54 8.58
CA THR A 16 2.39 -0.39 7.76
C THR A 16 3.36 -1.32 7.04
N SER A 17 3.01 -2.60 6.86
CA SER A 17 3.95 -3.61 6.33
C SER A 17 3.76 -3.95 4.85
N ASN A 18 2.78 -3.35 4.17
CA ASN A 18 2.46 -3.68 2.78
C ASN A 18 3.57 -3.21 1.82
N LEU A 19 3.98 -4.09 0.89
CA LEU A 19 4.90 -3.74 -0.20
C LEU A 19 4.15 -3.00 -1.31
N LEU A 20 4.06 -1.68 -1.17
CA LEU A 20 3.39 -0.76 -2.09
C LEU A 20 4.32 0.41 -2.43
N THR A 21 4.05 1.10 -3.53
CA THR A 21 4.76 2.33 -3.94
C THR A 21 4.17 3.59 -3.31
N SER A 22 3.02 3.48 -2.65
CA SER A 22 2.35 4.54 -1.90
C SER A 22 1.74 3.96 -0.63
N HIS A 23 1.85 4.71 0.47
CA HIS A 23 1.34 4.32 1.78
C HIS A 23 0.48 5.42 2.37
N ALA A 24 -0.55 5.03 3.10
CA ALA A 24 -1.29 5.89 4.01
C ALA A 24 -1.09 5.37 5.43
N ILE A 25 -0.63 6.24 6.33
CA ILE A 25 -0.38 5.89 7.73
C ILE A 25 -1.24 6.81 8.61
N THR A 26 -2.11 6.21 9.42
CA THR A 26 -2.90 6.95 10.41
C THR A 26 -2.06 7.18 11.67
N LEU A 27 -1.97 8.43 12.09
CA LEU A 27 -1.43 8.80 13.40
C LEU A 27 -2.54 8.89 14.44
N THR A 28 -2.33 8.27 15.60
CA THR A 28 -3.31 8.25 16.70
C THR A 28 -2.72 8.85 17.98
N ASN A 29 -3.57 9.06 18.99
CA ASN A 29 -3.20 9.62 20.30
C ASN A 29 -2.59 11.03 20.26
N LEU A 30 -2.87 11.82 19.22
CA LEU A 30 -2.38 13.19 19.11
C LEU A 30 -3.18 14.12 20.02
N VAL A 31 -2.51 15.12 20.58
CA VAL A 31 -3.16 16.18 21.37
C VAL A 31 -3.70 17.23 20.40
N PRO A 32 -4.94 17.75 20.57
CA PRO A 32 -5.46 18.85 19.76
C PRO A 32 -4.61 20.12 19.89
N ASP A 33 -4.67 20.98 18.86
CA ASP A 33 -3.91 22.24 18.79
C ASP A 33 -2.42 22.10 19.17
N THR A 34 -1.78 21.02 18.74
CA THR A 34 -0.40 20.70 19.11
C THR A 34 0.44 20.49 17.85
N ALA A 35 1.63 21.10 17.85
CA ALA A 35 2.61 20.92 16.80
C ALA A 35 3.34 19.59 17.00
N TYR A 36 3.42 18.83 15.93
CA TYR A 36 4.16 17.60 15.81
C TYR A 36 5.19 17.72 14.70
N VAL A 37 6.33 17.08 14.90
CA VAL A 37 7.35 16.84 13.89
C VAL A 37 7.46 15.35 13.60
N PHE A 38 7.83 15.00 12.37
CA PHE A 38 7.97 13.60 11.98
C PHE A 38 9.04 13.36 10.90
N GLU A 39 9.52 12.12 10.87
CA GLU A 39 10.35 11.55 9.79
C GLU A 39 9.69 10.28 9.23
N VAL A 40 9.99 9.98 7.97
CA VAL A 40 9.43 8.83 7.26
C VAL A 40 10.55 7.89 6.82
N THR A 41 10.51 6.66 7.32
CA THR A 41 11.44 5.60 6.86
C THR A 41 10.70 4.62 5.96
N SER A 42 11.17 4.49 4.72
CA SER A 42 10.75 3.46 3.77
C SER A 42 11.71 2.28 3.80
N ARG A 43 11.19 1.05 3.75
CA ARG A 43 11.99 -0.18 3.72
C ARG A 43 11.63 -1.05 2.52
N GLY A 44 12.64 -1.53 1.79
CA GLY A 44 12.47 -2.47 0.69
C GLY A 44 12.38 -3.92 1.17
N ARG A 45 12.05 -4.83 0.24
CA ARG A 45 11.91 -6.29 0.50
C ARG A 45 13.16 -6.93 1.10
N LEU A 46 14.34 -6.38 0.80
CA LEU A 46 15.64 -6.86 1.30
C LEU A 46 16.09 -6.13 2.57
N ALA A 47 15.15 -5.49 3.30
CA ALA A 47 15.39 -4.71 4.52
C ALA A 47 16.29 -3.47 4.37
N ASN A 48 16.67 -3.09 3.14
CA ASN A 48 17.27 -1.80 2.86
C ASN A 48 16.31 -0.67 3.25
N ALA A 49 16.80 0.35 3.95
CA ALA A 49 15.97 1.43 4.48
C ALA A 49 16.50 2.79 4.03
N THR A 50 15.58 3.72 3.78
CA THR A 50 15.87 5.14 3.55
C THR A 50 14.96 5.94 4.46
N THR A 51 15.54 6.87 5.21
CA THR A 51 14.78 7.81 6.04
C THR A 51 14.79 9.17 5.37
N ASP A 52 13.61 9.73 5.17
CA ASP A 52 13.39 11.10 4.78
C ASP A 52 13.17 11.97 6.01
N THR A 53 14.08 12.92 6.21
CA THR A 53 14.09 13.88 7.32
C THR A 53 13.83 15.31 6.84
N ASN A 54 13.36 15.52 5.60
CA ASN A 54 13.20 16.85 5.00
C ASN A 54 14.49 17.68 5.12
N GLY A 55 15.62 17.15 4.63
CA GLY A 55 16.91 17.82 4.74
C GLY A 55 17.45 18.00 6.17
N GLY A 56 16.90 17.26 7.14
CA GLY A 56 17.19 17.39 8.56
C GLY A 56 16.24 18.33 9.33
N GLY A 57 15.35 19.06 8.64
CA GLY A 57 14.37 19.95 9.25
C GLY A 57 13.15 19.25 9.86
N LEU A 58 12.97 17.96 9.53
CA LEU A 58 11.76 17.16 9.77
C LEU A 58 10.52 17.74 9.08
N TYR A 59 9.49 16.92 8.95
CA TYR A 59 8.17 17.39 8.52
C TYR A 59 7.37 17.86 9.73
N HIS A 60 6.47 18.82 9.53
CA HIS A 60 5.68 19.43 10.61
C HIS A 60 4.19 19.23 10.35
N LEU A 61 3.41 19.13 11.42
CA LEU A 61 1.95 19.04 11.41
C LEU A 61 1.39 19.64 12.69
N GLN A 62 0.40 20.52 12.58
CA GLN A 62 -0.42 21.03 13.66
C GLN A 62 -1.75 20.29 13.63
N THR A 63 -2.11 19.67 14.75
CA THR A 63 -3.46 19.10 14.88
C THR A 63 -4.51 20.20 14.96
N THR A 64 -5.72 19.92 14.47
CA THR A 64 -6.81 20.89 14.48
C THR A 64 -7.10 21.37 15.91
N PRO A 65 -7.38 22.68 16.09
CA PRO A 65 -7.88 23.18 17.35
C PRO A 65 -9.15 22.47 17.80
N ILE A 66 -9.42 22.55 19.10
CA ILE A 66 -10.67 22.12 19.68
C ILE A 66 -11.83 22.91 19.07
N GLY A 67 -12.83 22.20 18.54
CA GLY A 67 -14.06 22.79 18.05
C GLY A 67 -15.02 23.17 19.18
N ASP A 68 -15.87 24.14 18.90
CA ASP A 68 -16.88 24.66 19.81
C ASP A 68 -17.95 23.62 20.17
N VAL A 69 -18.29 22.77 19.20
CA VAL A 69 -19.21 21.65 19.37
C VAL A 69 -18.41 20.35 19.47
N LEU A 70 -18.67 19.54 20.49
CA LEU A 70 -18.19 18.16 20.53
C LEU A 70 -19.30 17.21 20.10
N LEU A 71 -19.09 16.51 19.00
CA LEU A 71 -19.90 15.38 18.58
C LEU A 71 -19.32 14.11 19.21
N VAL A 72 -20.00 13.56 20.20
CA VAL A 72 -19.66 12.27 20.80
C VAL A 72 -20.42 11.19 20.05
N ILE A 73 -19.69 10.24 19.48
CA ILE A 73 -20.23 9.01 18.88
C ILE A 73 -20.06 7.90 19.92
N GLY A 74 -21.17 7.55 20.57
CA GLY A 74 -21.22 6.62 21.70
C GLY A 74 -21.03 5.16 21.32
N GLY A 75 -21.42 4.75 20.11
CA GLY A 75 -21.36 3.36 19.66
C GLY A 75 -20.87 3.20 18.22
N ASN A 76 -20.26 2.05 17.95
CA ASN A 76 -19.71 1.70 16.63
C ASN A 76 -20.77 1.36 15.57
N SER A 77 -22.04 1.28 15.97
CA SER A 77 -23.18 1.10 15.06
C SER A 77 -23.52 2.37 14.27
N PHE A 78 -22.93 3.52 14.62
CA PHE A 78 -23.11 4.75 13.87
C PHE A 78 -22.17 4.79 12.65
N THR A 79 -22.73 4.98 11.45
CA THR A 79 -21.96 4.85 10.21
C THR A 79 -21.23 6.16 9.84
N PRO A 80 -20.10 6.10 9.11
CA PRO A 80 -19.37 7.28 8.64
C PRO A 80 -20.23 8.24 7.82
N GLU A 81 -21.20 7.74 7.05
CA GLU A 81 -22.10 8.57 6.23
C GLU A 81 -23.03 9.43 7.10
N ARG A 82 -23.51 8.87 8.23
CA ARG A 82 -24.34 9.60 9.18
C ARG A 82 -23.52 10.57 10.02
N GLU A 83 -22.27 10.24 10.33
CA GLU A 83 -21.32 11.18 10.94
C GLU A 83 -21.04 12.36 10.02
N ALA A 84 -20.78 12.09 8.73
CA ALA A 84 -20.59 13.13 7.72
C ALA A 84 -21.78 14.08 7.62
N SER A 85 -22.99 13.59 7.90
CA SER A 85 -24.22 14.40 7.96
C SER A 85 -24.18 15.46 9.07
N TYR A 86 -23.76 15.08 10.28
CA TYR A 86 -23.56 16.05 11.38
C TYR A 86 -22.47 17.06 11.04
N LEU A 87 -21.32 16.60 10.55
CA LEU A 87 -20.18 17.47 10.22
C LEU A 87 -20.50 18.45 9.08
N SER A 88 -21.27 17.99 8.10
CA SER A 88 -21.78 18.83 7.00
C SER A 88 -22.71 19.92 7.54
N ALA A 89 -23.69 19.56 8.37
CA ALA A 89 -24.63 20.50 9.00
C ALA A 89 -23.94 21.56 9.88
N LEU A 90 -22.95 21.14 10.68
CA LEU A 90 -22.17 22.04 11.52
C LEU A 90 -21.35 23.01 10.65
N ARG A 91 -20.64 22.50 9.64
CA ARG A 91 -19.83 23.31 8.73
C ARG A 91 -20.66 24.30 7.92
N SER A 92 -21.82 23.89 7.38
CA SER A 92 -22.64 24.77 6.54
C SER A 92 -23.24 25.95 7.29
N ASN A 93 -23.35 25.85 8.62
CA ASN A 93 -23.81 26.93 9.48
C ASN A 93 -22.67 27.60 10.26
N GLY A 94 -21.40 27.27 10.00
CA GLY A 94 -20.25 27.95 10.60
C GLY A 94 -19.82 27.45 11.99
N TRP A 95 -20.42 26.38 12.50
CA TRP A 95 -19.99 25.75 13.75
C TRP A 95 -18.68 24.98 13.58
N THR A 96 -17.70 25.28 14.43
CA THR A 96 -16.49 24.44 14.53
C THR A 96 -16.79 23.20 15.38
N ALA A 97 -16.29 22.04 14.95
CA ALA A 97 -16.63 20.77 15.57
C ALA A 97 -15.41 19.87 15.81
N SER A 98 -15.41 19.15 16.93
CA SER A 98 -14.55 17.99 17.17
C SER A 98 -15.40 16.74 17.27
N VAL A 99 -14.90 15.62 16.78
CA VAL A 99 -15.55 14.30 16.95
C VAL A 99 -14.83 13.50 18.01
N TRP A 100 -15.59 12.80 18.84
CA TRP A 100 -15.07 11.87 19.84
C TRP A 100 -15.71 10.50 19.66
N HIS A 101 -14.94 9.53 19.19
CA HIS A 101 -15.37 8.14 19.07
C HIS A 101 -15.09 7.40 20.37
N VAL A 102 -16.15 7.06 21.11
CA VAL A 102 -16.01 6.36 22.41
C VAL A 102 -15.37 4.99 22.23
N ALA A 103 -15.63 4.31 21.11
CA ALA A 103 -15.05 3.01 20.79
C ALA A 103 -13.51 3.06 20.67
N ASP A 104 -12.96 4.18 20.19
CA ASP A 104 -11.53 4.32 19.91
C ASP A 104 -10.77 4.98 21.07
N LEU A 105 -11.37 5.98 21.69
CA LEU A 105 -10.73 6.85 22.69
C LEU A 105 -11.15 6.52 24.14
N GLY A 106 -12.14 5.65 24.32
CA GLY A 106 -12.85 5.52 25.59
C GLY A 106 -13.75 6.73 25.86
N LEU A 107 -14.28 6.83 27.09
CA LEU A 107 -15.15 7.96 27.44
C LEU A 107 -14.37 9.26 27.59
N PRO A 108 -14.88 10.39 27.05
CA PRO A 108 -14.30 11.69 27.32
C PRO A 108 -14.43 12.00 28.82
N ASP A 109 -13.44 12.67 29.39
CA ASP A 109 -13.58 13.17 30.75
C ASP A 109 -14.56 14.35 30.82
N LEU A 110 -14.99 14.68 32.04
CA LEU A 110 -15.93 15.78 32.26
C LEU A 110 -15.39 17.15 31.82
N THR A 111 -14.08 17.37 31.92
CA THR A 111 -13.45 18.64 31.57
C THR A 111 -13.44 18.87 30.06
N ILE A 112 -13.31 17.80 29.27
CA ILE A 112 -13.44 17.83 27.80
C ILE A 112 -14.85 18.27 27.41
N LEU A 113 -15.89 17.72 28.04
CA LEU A 113 -17.28 18.12 27.80
C LEU A 113 -17.51 19.57 28.24
N GLN A 114 -17.05 19.95 29.44
CA GLN A 114 -17.22 21.29 30.01
C GLN A 114 -16.44 22.37 29.27
N GLY A 115 -15.35 22.02 28.58
CA GLY A 115 -14.58 22.91 27.73
C GLY A 115 -15.26 23.24 26.40
N ARG A 116 -16.39 22.60 26.06
CA ARG A 116 -17.15 22.86 24.84
C ARG A 116 -18.31 23.80 25.08
N ARG A 117 -18.72 24.50 24.01
CA ARG A 117 -19.91 25.36 24.03
C ARG A 117 -21.19 24.57 23.88
N ALA A 118 -21.16 23.47 23.14
CA ALA A 118 -22.23 22.51 23.09
C ALA A 118 -21.67 21.10 22.92
N VAL A 119 -22.39 20.12 23.45
CA VAL A 119 -22.10 18.70 23.26
C VAL A 119 -23.29 18.09 22.55
N ILE A 120 -23.04 17.38 21.46
CA ILE A 120 -24.00 16.49 20.81
C ILE A 120 -23.59 15.08 21.19
N TRP A 121 -24.48 14.36 21.87
CA TRP A 121 -24.30 12.95 22.16
C TRP A 121 -25.15 12.14 21.20
N GLN A 122 -24.50 11.58 20.17
CA GLN A 122 -25.07 10.55 19.32
C GLN A 122 -24.73 9.19 19.94
N VAL A 123 -25.74 8.50 20.41
CA VAL A 123 -25.68 7.27 21.19
C VAL A 123 -25.21 6.04 20.39
N GLY A 124 -25.41 6.02 19.08
CA GLY A 124 -25.28 4.84 18.22
C GLY A 124 -26.66 4.34 17.80
N LEU A 125 -26.73 3.62 16.67
CA LEU A 125 -28.00 3.12 16.15
C LEU A 125 -28.44 1.84 16.85
N GLU A 126 -27.56 0.86 16.96
CA GLU A 126 -27.87 -0.48 17.50
C GLU A 126 -26.97 -0.80 18.70
N GLN A 127 -26.56 0.23 19.44
CA GLN A 127 -25.72 0.08 20.63
C GLN A 127 -26.61 -0.15 21.85
N TYR A 128 -26.49 -1.31 22.51
CA TYR A 128 -27.24 -1.62 23.73
C TYR A 128 -26.33 -2.06 24.89
N PRO A 129 -26.58 -1.56 26.13
CA PRO A 129 -27.50 -0.48 26.44
C PRO A 129 -27.08 0.83 25.73
N PRO A 130 -28.02 1.68 25.29
CA PRO A 130 -27.69 2.90 24.55
C PRO A 130 -26.76 3.83 25.33
N PHE A 131 -27.05 4.01 26.62
CA PHE A 131 -26.08 4.55 27.57
C PHE A 131 -25.73 3.51 28.63
N ASN A 132 -24.46 3.19 28.78
CA ASN A 132 -23.97 2.40 29.92
C ASN A 132 -23.96 3.23 31.22
N ALA A 133 -23.70 2.58 32.36
CA ALA A 133 -23.77 3.25 33.66
C ALA A 133 -22.79 4.44 33.81
N THR A 134 -21.58 4.31 33.27
CA THR A 134 -20.54 5.35 33.33
C THR A 134 -20.88 6.54 32.44
N GLU A 135 -21.41 6.29 31.25
CA GLU A 135 -21.88 7.34 30.34
C GLU A 135 -23.05 8.13 30.94
N ARG A 136 -24.02 7.42 31.52
CA ARG A 136 -25.15 8.05 32.21
C ARG A 136 -24.68 8.98 33.34
N ASP A 137 -23.72 8.54 34.15
CA ASP A 137 -23.14 9.37 35.21
C ASP A 137 -22.43 10.61 34.65
N LEU A 138 -21.61 10.44 33.60
CA LEU A 138 -20.89 11.54 32.96
C LEU A 138 -21.84 12.59 32.36
N VAL A 139 -22.84 12.17 31.61
CA VAL A 139 -23.84 13.05 31.00
C VAL A 139 -24.62 13.80 32.08
N LYS A 140 -24.98 13.12 33.17
CA LYS A 140 -25.62 13.75 34.32
C LYS A 140 -24.72 14.82 34.93
N ARG A 141 -23.45 14.51 35.21
CA ARG A 141 -22.49 15.48 35.77
C ARG A 141 -22.24 16.67 34.86
N TYR A 142 -22.22 16.47 33.55
CA TYR A 142 -22.10 17.55 32.57
C TYR A 142 -23.31 18.51 32.64
N LEU A 143 -24.53 17.96 32.64
CA LEU A 143 -25.74 18.78 32.81
C LEU A 143 -25.78 19.46 34.19
N ASP A 144 -25.45 18.77 35.28
CA ASP A 144 -25.38 19.36 36.63
C ASP A 144 -24.28 20.44 36.76
N GLY A 145 -23.32 20.47 35.83
CA GLY A 145 -22.29 21.51 35.72
C GLY A 145 -22.69 22.74 34.92
N GLY A 146 -23.95 22.85 34.48
CA GLY A 146 -24.42 23.93 33.60
C GLY A 146 -24.35 23.60 32.11
N GLY A 147 -24.15 22.34 31.73
CA GLY A 147 -23.92 21.92 30.34
C GLY A 147 -25.00 22.30 29.32
N ARG A 148 -24.57 22.30 28.05
CA ARG A 148 -25.40 22.45 26.84
C ARG A 148 -25.37 21.14 26.06
N LEU A 149 -26.48 20.43 26.04
CA LEU A 149 -26.52 19.06 25.53
C LEU A 149 -27.61 18.86 24.49
N ILE A 150 -27.24 18.28 23.36
CA ILE A 150 -28.14 17.59 22.45
C ILE A 150 -27.96 16.09 22.67
N VAL A 151 -29.05 15.35 22.82
CA VAL A 151 -29.03 13.88 22.75
C VAL A 151 -29.86 13.48 21.54
N SER A 152 -29.30 12.64 20.68
CA SER A 152 -29.99 12.00 19.56
C SER A 152 -29.92 10.50 19.75
N SER A 153 -31.09 9.88 19.88
CA SER A 153 -31.23 8.42 19.92
C SER A 153 -32.68 8.07 19.65
N HIS A 154 -32.91 7.08 18.79
CA HIS A 154 -34.25 6.55 18.56
C HIS A 154 -34.73 5.56 19.64
N ASP A 155 -33.85 5.08 20.54
CA ASP A 155 -34.20 3.92 21.37
C ASP A 155 -33.72 4.00 22.84
N ALA A 156 -33.22 5.16 23.25
CA ALA A 156 -32.68 5.36 24.60
C ALA A 156 -33.77 5.35 25.68
N ALA A 157 -34.98 5.83 25.39
CA ALA A 157 -36.07 5.86 26.36
C ALA A 157 -36.67 4.46 26.54
N TRP A 158 -36.98 3.74 25.46
CA TRP A 158 -37.42 2.34 25.51
C TRP A 158 -36.41 1.47 26.26
N ALA A 159 -35.17 1.40 25.76
CA ALA A 159 -34.18 0.45 26.26
C ALA A 159 -33.91 0.64 27.76
N LEU A 160 -33.88 1.88 28.23
CA LEU A 160 -33.50 2.19 29.60
C LEU A 160 -34.68 2.28 30.57
N SER A 161 -35.94 2.34 30.09
CA SER A 161 -37.12 2.62 30.94
C SER A 161 -38.30 1.67 30.79
N ASP A 162 -38.46 0.97 29.66
CA ASP A 162 -39.56 0.02 29.45
C ASP A 162 -39.41 -1.19 30.39
N PRO A 163 -40.44 -1.52 31.22
CA PRO A 163 -40.43 -2.70 32.10
C PRO A 163 -40.07 -4.04 31.42
N ASN A 164 -40.31 -4.16 30.12
CA ASN A 164 -40.03 -5.33 29.30
C ASN A 164 -38.65 -5.29 28.62
N SER A 165 -37.93 -4.16 28.65
CA SER A 165 -36.57 -4.11 28.11
C SER A 165 -35.59 -4.82 29.04
N THR A 166 -34.73 -5.65 28.47
CA THR A 166 -33.67 -6.37 29.21
C THR A 166 -32.56 -5.45 29.70
N PHE A 167 -32.47 -4.23 29.15
CA PHE A 167 -31.46 -3.22 29.54
C PHE A 167 -31.94 -2.30 30.66
N ARG A 168 -33.21 -2.40 31.04
CA ARG A 168 -33.79 -1.59 32.12
C ARG A 168 -33.28 -2.01 33.49
N THR A 169 -32.92 -1.01 34.27
CA THR A 169 -32.72 -1.07 35.72
C THR A 169 -33.49 0.08 36.39
N PRO A 170 -33.78 0.01 37.71
CA PRO A 170 -34.37 1.15 38.42
C PRO A 170 -33.53 2.43 38.27
N ALA A 171 -32.20 2.30 38.22
CA ALA A 171 -31.28 3.42 38.05
C ALA A 171 -31.33 4.00 36.62
N SER A 172 -31.43 3.17 35.59
CA SER A 172 -31.53 3.66 34.20
C SER A 172 -32.88 4.33 33.93
N ALA A 173 -33.98 3.77 34.44
CA ALA A 173 -35.30 4.39 34.31
C ALA A 173 -35.36 5.74 35.06
N ALA A 174 -34.81 5.80 36.27
CA ALA A 174 -34.68 7.06 37.01
C ALA A 174 -33.78 8.08 36.29
N TRP A 175 -32.77 7.61 35.55
CA TRP A 175 -31.91 8.47 34.75
C TRP A 175 -32.64 9.04 33.52
N VAL A 176 -33.44 8.26 32.80
CA VAL A 176 -34.25 8.80 31.68
C VAL A 176 -35.24 9.84 32.20
N HIS A 177 -35.92 9.56 33.32
CA HIS A 177 -36.80 10.52 33.99
C HIS A 177 -36.06 11.79 34.45
N GLY A 178 -34.93 11.61 35.13
CA GLY A 178 -34.23 12.68 35.84
C GLY A 178 -33.26 13.49 34.97
N VAL A 179 -32.71 12.90 33.92
CA VAL A 179 -31.66 13.49 33.08
C VAL A 179 -32.17 13.77 31.67
N LEU A 180 -32.77 12.79 30.98
CA LEU A 180 -33.42 13.01 29.67
C LEU A 180 -34.80 13.69 29.77
N LYS A 181 -35.33 13.82 31.00
CA LYS A 181 -36.58 14.54 31.30
C LYS A 181 -37.80 13.93 30.61
N ALA A 182 -37.79 12.61 30.41
CA ALA A 182 -38.82 11.88 29.67
C ALA A 182 -39.34 10.69 30.47
N THR A 183 -40.63 10.37 30.30
CA THR A 183 -41.19 9.04 30.57
C THR A 183 -41.36 8.36 29.22
N PHE A 184 -40.88 7.14 29.06
CA PHE A 184 -41.16 6.32 27.88
C PHE A 184 -42.67 5.99 27.80
N VAL A 185 -43.25 6.07 26.60
CA VAL A 185 -44.68 5.80 26.36
C VAL A 185 -44.86 4.57 25.47
N CYS A 186 -44.22 4.56 24.30
CA CYS A 186 -44.35 3.49 23.31
C CYS A 186 -43.15 3.51 22.35
N ASP A 187 -42.88 2.36 21.73
CA ASP A 187 -41.82 2.15 20.74
C ASP A 187 -42.48 1.87 19.37
N PRO A 188 -42.65 2.88 18.51
CA PRO A 188 -43.24 2.73 17.19
C PRO A 188 -42.52 1.75 16.27
N GLY A 189 -43.32 0.94 15.58
CA GLY A 189 -42.80 0.05 14.54
C GLY A 189 -42.30 0.80 13.30
N SER A 190 -42.94 1.92 12.97
CA SER A 190 -42.53 2.81 11.89
C SER A 190 -43.22 4.16 12.02
N ILE A 191 -42.56 5.20 11.53
CA ILE A 191 -43.11 6.55 11.31
C ILE A 191 -42.67 7.02 9.93
N ALA A 192 -43.40 7.97 9.33
CA ALA A 192 -43.04 8.54 8.02
C ALA A 192 -42.67 10.03 8.07
N ARG A 193 -42.92 10.69 9.20
CA ARG A 193 -42.56 12.09 9.42
C ARG A 193 -42.39 12.40 10.90
N VAL A 194 -41.64 13.46 11.18
CA VAL A 194 -41.69 14.17 12.47
C VAL A 194 -42.16 15.60 12.25
N ALA A 195 -43.10 16.07 13.04
CA ALA A 195 -43.70 17.39 12.95
C ALA A 195 -43.29 18.26 14.13
N GLY A 196 -43.01 19.53 13.82
CA GLY A 196 -42.67 20.52 14.83
C GLY A 196 -43.89 21.03 15.58
N ILE A 197 -43.65 21.59 16.76
CA ILE A 197 -44.68 22.22 17.60
C ILE A 197 -44.79 23.70 17.26
N PRO A 198 -45.99 24.25 17.00
CA PRO A 198 -46.16 25.67 16.71
C PRO A 198 -45.53 26.57 17.78
N ALA A 199 -44.83 27.61 17.34
CA ALA A 199 -44.10 28.57 18.18
C ALA A 199 -42.92 27.99 18.99
N ASP A 200 -42.57 26.72 18.82
CA ASP A 200 -41.30 26.21 19.36
C ASP A 200 -40.11 26.81 18.57
N PRO A 201 -39.06 27.31 19.25
CA PRO A 201 -37.94 27.96 18.56
C PRO A 201 -37.10 27.01 17.71
N ILE A 202 -37.11 25.70 17.97
CA ILE A 202 -36.30 24.73 17.23
C ILE A 202 -37.10 24.16 16.05
N SER A 203 -38.37 23.82 16.29
CA SER A 203 -39.16 23.03 15.35
C SER A 203 -40.36 23.76 14.74
N GLY A 204 -40.72 24.95 15.24
CA GLY A 204 -41.98 25.61 14.90
C GLY A 204 -42.15 26.01 13.43
N THR A 205 -41.08 26.02 12.64
CA THR A 205 -41.12 26.20 11.18
C THR A 205 -41.56 24.92 10.43
N TYR A 206 -41.57 23.77 11.10
CA TYR A 206 -41.78 22.44 10.52
C TYR A 206 -43.09 21.78 10.99
N THR A 207 -44.12 22.57 11.30
CA THR A 207 -45.43 22.05 11.75
C THR A 207 -46.14 21.19 10.70
N GLY A 208 -45.77 21.33 9.42
CA GLY A 208 -46.24 20.46 8.33
C GLY A 208 -45.62 19.06 8.31
N GLY A 209 -44.60 18.81 9.12
CA GLY A 209 -43.83 17.57 9.12
C GLY A 209 -42.61 17.61 8.19
N VAL A 210 -41.51 17.02 8.66
CA VAL A 210 -40.32 16.67 7.88
C VAL A 210 -40.39 15.18 7.58
N VAL A 211 -40.12 14.80 6.33
CA VAL A 211 -40.04 13.39 5.95
C VAL A 211 -39.00 12.68 6.82
N TYR A 212 -39.33 11.48 7.31
CA TYR A 212 -38.46 10.68 8.13
C TYR A 212 -38.41 9.25 7.59
N THR A 213 -37.21 8.73 7.37
CA THR A 213 -36.99 7.31 7.04
C THR A 213 -36.29 6.65 8.23
N PRO A 214 -36.97 5.77 8.99
CA PRO A 214 -36.34 5.01 10.07
C PRO A 214 -35.06 4.30 9.61
N HIS A 215 -34.08 4.12 10.50
CA HIS A 215 -32.88 3.34 10.17
C HIS A 215 -33.23 1.90 9.79
N ARG A 216 -34.16 1.32 10.55
CA ARG A 216 -34.79 0.03 10.30
C ARG A 216 -36.24 0.11 10.78
N ASP A 217 -37.09 -0.71 10.20
CA ASP A 217 -38.41 -0.98 10.77
C ASP A 217 -38.28 -1.62 12.15
N ASP A 218 -39.32 -1.44 12.97
CA ASP A 218 -39.50 -1.96 14.32
C ASP A 218 -38.74 -1.26 15.44
N VAL A 219 -37.99 -0.19 15.13
CA VAL A 219 -37.25 0.67 16.08
C VAL A 219 -37.16 2.10 15.54
N ALA A 220 -38.30 2.72 15.24
CA ALA A 220 -38.30 3.95 14.45
C ALA A 220 -37.89 5.21 15.24
N ASP A 221 -38.41 5.32 16.46
CA ASP A 221 -38.28 6.41 17.41
C ASP A 221 -38.85 5.97 18.77
N ASP A 222 -38.80 6.86 19.75
CA ASP A 222 -39.33 6.66 21.10
C ASP A 222 -40.45 7.68 21.35
N GLU A 223 -41.70 7.22 21.49
CA GLU A 223 -42.77 8.06 22.01
C GLU A 223 -42.53 8.34 23.49
N ILE A 224 -42.52 9.62 23.87
CA ILE A 224 -42.22 10.08 25.22
C ILE A 224 -43.28 11.03 25.77
N ALA A 225 -43.41 11.04 27.10
CA ALA A 225 -44.12 12.07 27.85
C ALA A 225 -43.09 12.96 28.57
N PRO A 226 -42.97 14.25 28.22
CA PRO A 226 -42.02 15.14 28.87
C PRO A 226 -42.32 15.36 30.36
N ILE A 227 -41.27 15.45 31.17
CA ILE A 227 -41.34 15.62 32.63
C ILE A 227 -40.58 16.87 33.03
N SER A 228 -41.20 17.73 33.85
CA SER A 228 -40.54 18.91 34.43
C SER A 228 -39.75 18.57 35.71
N ALA A 229 -38.69 17.78 35.57
CA ALA A 229 -37.80 17.41 36.69
C ALA A 229 -36.69 18.45 36.89
N GLY A 230 -36.78 19.27 37.95
CA GLY A 230 -35.75 20.25 38.32
C GLY A 230 -35.66 21.47 37.37
N GLY A 231 -36.72 21.75 36.61
CA GLY A 231 -36.74 22.81 35.61
C GLY A 231 -38.00 22.75 34.75
N THR A 232 -38.00 23.51 33.65
CA THR A 232 -39.13 23.58 32.71
C THR A 232 -38.83 22.74 31.48
N THR A 233 -39.75 21.84 31.13
CA THR A 233 -39.68 21.01 29.93
C THR A 233 -40.77 21.40 28.94
N SER A 234 -40.46 21.38 27.64
CA SER A 234 -41.42 21.61 26.56
C SER A 234 -41.21 20.57 25.45
N SER A 235 -42.29 20.01 24.92
CA SER A 235 -42.23 19.21 23.69
C SER A 235 -41.78 20.08 22.52
N MET A 236 -40.91 19.55 21.67
CA MET A 236 -40.50 20.20 20.42
C MET A 236 -40.90 19.39 19.19
N TRP A 237 -41.01 18.06 19.25
CA TRP A 237 -41.37 17.25 18.09
C TRP A 237 -42.47 16.26 18.42
N THR A 238 -43.34 15.98 17.45
CA THR A 238 -44.23 14.82 17.45
C THR A 238 -43.94 13.96 16.23
N ASP A 239 -44.14 12.66 16.32
CA ASP A 239 -44.13 11.77 15.17
C ASP A 239 -45.38 11.92 14.29
N GLY A 240 -45.42 11.17 13.19
CA GLY A 240 -46.55 11.13 12.30
C GLY A 240 -46.58 9.90 11.41
N GLN A 241 -47.81 9.42 11.19
CA GLN A 241 -48.10 8.15 10.49
C GLN A 241 -47.50 6.95 11.22
N VAL A 242 -47.70 6.95 12.55
CA VAL A 242 -47.18 5.95 13.47
C VAL A 242 -47.85 4.59 13.28
N THR A 243 -47.07 3.53 13.39
CA THR A 243 -47.57 2.15 13.51
C THR A 243 -47.18 1.53 14.86
N ARG A 244 -47.96 0.53 15.31
CA ARG A 244 -47.81 -0.21 16.60
C ARG A 244 -48.08 0.59 17.89
N CYS A 245 -48.16 1.92 17.83
CA CYS A 245 -48.55 2.78 18.96
C CYS A 245 -49.93 3.43 18.75
N ALA A 246 -50.45 4.09 19.79
CA ALA A 246 -51.83 4.60 19.85
C ALA A 246 -52.08 5.88 19.02
N GLY A 247 -51.17 6.22 18.10
CA GLY A 247 -51.16 7.42 17.28
C GLY A 247 -50.20 8.47 17.80
N ASN A 248 -50.04 9.56 17.05
CA ASN A 248 -48.90 10.46 17.21
C ASN A 248 -48.71 11.01 18.64
N ARG A 249 -47.46 10.98 19.13
CA ARG A 249 -47.03 11.50 20.44
C ARG A 249 -45.79 12.38 20.32
N ALA A 250 -45.34 12.92 21.45
CA ALA A 250 -44.11 13.68 21.50
C ALA A 250 -42.91 12.74 21.37
N VAL A 251 -41.96 13.10 20.52
CA VAL A 251 -40.72 12.34 20.22
C VAL A 251 -39.49 13.24 20.32
N GLY A 252 -39.69 14.43 20.88
CA GLY A 252 -38.59 15.33 21.21
C GLY A 252 -39.01 16.37 22.22
N LEU A 253 -38.07 16.73 23.10
CA LEU A 253 -38.27 17.75 24.12
C LEU A 253 -37.05 18.66 24.26
N ARG A 254 -37.28 19.81 24.89
CA ARG A 254 -36.23 20.69 25.38
C ARG A 254 -36.47 21.03 26.85
N TRP A 255 -35.39 21.19 27.62
CA TRP A 255 -35.45 21.45 29.04
C TRP A 255 -34.44 22.51 29.48
N ILE A 256 -34.83 23.35 30.43
CA ILE A 256 -33.98 24.35 31.08
C ILE A 256 -34.08 24.16 32.60
N SER A 257 -32.93 24.14 33.29
CA SER A 257 -32.91 24.03 34.75
C SER A 257 -33.55 25.24 35.45
N SER A 258 -34.20 25.01 36.58
CA SER A 258 -34.88 26.07 37.34
C SER A 258 -33.90 27.12 37.88
N SER A 259 -32.68 26.70 38.21
CA SER A 259 -31.61 27.52 38.76
C SER A 259 -30.28 27.28 38.02
N PRO A 260 -29.32 28.21 38.11
CA PRO A 260 -27.98 27.99 37.59
C PRO A 260 -27.28 26.81 38.26
N ASN A 261 -26.55 26.04 37.46
CA ASN A 261 -25.88 24.79 37.84
C ASN A 261 -24.37 24.93 37.64
N GLY A 262 -23.60 24.14 38.40
CA GLY A 262 -22.14 24.20 38.40
C GLY A 262 -21.55 25.45 39.09
N THR A 263 -20.23 25.57 39.01
CA THR A 263 -19.45 26.64 39.63
C THR A 263 -18.98 27.64 38.57
N ILE A 264 -19.13 28.95 38.81
CA ILE A 264 -18.61 29.99 37.90
C ILE A 264 -17.12 29.77 37.62
N GLY A 265 -16.73 29.85 36.35
CA GLY A 265 -15.36 29.61 35.89
C GLY A 265 -15.00 28.14 35.69
N SER A 266 -15.90 27.20 36.03
CA SER A 266 -15.74 25.79 35.67
C SER A 266 -16.32 25.53 34.27
N GLY A 267 -15.45 25.23 33.32
CA GLY A 267 -15.85 25.09 31.92
C GLY A 267 -16.43 26.37 31.31
N VAL A 268 -17.10 26.23 30.16
CA VAL A 268 -17.71 27.35 29.43
C VAL A 268 -18.97 27.86 30.13
N TRP A 269 -19.75 26.97 30.75
CA TRP A 269 -21.10 27.28 31.23
C TRP A 269 -21.28 27.16 32.75
N GLY A 270 -20.23 26.90 33.52
CA GLY A 270 -20.34 26.79 34.97
C GLY A 270 -20.99 28.03 35.59
N GLY A 271 -21.96 27.80 36.50
CA GLY A 271 -22.76 28.87 37.10
C GLY A 271 -23.88 29.40 36.20
N ASN A 272 -24.21 28.74 35.09
CA ASN A 272 -25.36 29.05 34.24
C ASN A 272 -26.44 27.98 34.35
N ARG A 273 -27.67 28.30 33.93
CA ARG A 273 -28.74 27.29 33.78
C ARG A 273 -28.33 26.25 32.75
N SER A 274 -28.56 24.98 33.02
CA SER A 274 -28.33 23.87 32.08
C SER A 274 -29.42 23.84 31.03
N ARG A 275 -29.08 23.37 29.82
CA ARG A 275 -30.06 23.17 28.75
C ARG A 275 -29.86 21.82 28.06
N LEU A 276 -30.96 21.14 27.80
CA LEU A 276 -31.04 19.87 27.07
C LEU A 276 -32.01 19.99 25.91
N ALA A 277 -31.63 19.53 24.72
CA ALA A 277 -32.54 19.16 23.63
C ALA A 277 -32.41 17.65 23.40
N TYR A 278 -33.50 16.91 23.63
CA TYR A 278 -33.53 15.46 23.44
C TYR A 278 -34.40 15.12 22.23
N PHE A 279 -33.76 14.59 21.19
CA PHE A 279 -34.39 14.02 20.01
C PHE A 279 -34.50 12.52 20.24
N ALA A 280 -35.71 12.06 20.56
CA ALA A 280 -36.02 10.65 20.78
C ALA A 280 -36.25 9.92 19.42
N PHE A 281 -35.49 10.32 18.41
CA PHE A 281 -35.46 9.80 17.05
C PHE A 281 -34.10 10.15 16.42
N GLU A 282 -33.76 9.56 15.28
CA GLU A 282 -32.49 9.86 14.62
C GLU A 282 -32.54 11.13 13.77
N ILE A 283 -31.84 12.20 14.18
CA ILE A 283 -31.75 13.44 13.39
C ILE A 283 -31.20 13.17 11.97
N THR A 284 -30.30 12.19 11.84
CA THR A 284 -29.72 11.78 10.54
C THR A 284 -30.69 11.01 9.64
N SER A 285 -31.89 10.70 10.12
CA SER A 285 -32.98 10.10 9.35
C SER A 285 -34.01 11.13 8.85
N LEU A 286 -33.86 12.42 9.18
CA LEU A 286 -34.69 13.51 8.64
C LEU A 286 -34.36 13.83 7.19
N ASP A 287 -35.37 14.21 6.41
CA ASP A 287 -35.22 14.66 5.02
C ASP A 287 -34.41 13.65 4.17
N THR A 288 -34.69 12.37 4.40
CA THR A 288 -34.16 11.23 3.66
C THR A 288 -35.30 10.60 2.84
N THR A 289 -34.96 9.99 1.71
CA THR A 289 -35.97 9.35 0.84
C THR A 289 -35.96 7.82 0.90
N THR A 290 -34.85 7.22 1.30
CA THR A 290 -34.70 5.77 1.49
C THR A 290 -33.67 5.51 2.59
N THR A 291 -33.58 4.27 3.06
CA THR A 291 -32.53 3.84 4.00
C THR A 291 -31.13 3.85 3.39
N THR A 292 -31.04 3.92 2.06
CA THR A 292 -29.79 3.95 1.29
C THR A 292 -29.36 5.35 0.85
N ASP A 293 -30.31 6.29 0.69
CA ASP A 293 -30.04 7.70 0.41
C ASP A 293 -30.23 8.55 1.68
N LEU A 294 -29.17 8.65 2.46
CA LEU A 294 -29.14 9.37 3.74
C LEU A 294 -29.02 10.90 3.59
N ARG A 295 -28.78 11.42 2.38
CA ARG A 295 -28.64 12.86 2.08
C ARG A 295 -27.83 13.63 3.14
N PRO A 296 -26.52 13.35 3.29
CA PRO A 296 -25.70 13.94 4.34
C PRO A 296 -25.62 15.48 4.27
N THR A 297 -25.91 16.08 3.12
CA THR A 297 -25.93 17.54 2.92
C THR A 297 -27.33 18.17 2.99
N SER A 298 -28.30 17.50 3.65
CA SER A 298 -29.67 18.05 3.80
C SER A 298 -29.66 19.44 4.46
N PRO A 299 -30.15 20.49 3.76
CA PRO A 299 -30.26 21.83 4.32
C PRO A 299 -31.32 21.91 5.43
N THR A 300 -32.38 21.10 5.33
CA THR A 300 -33.43 20.99 6.35
C THR A 300 -32.85 20.51 7.68
N ARG A 301 -32.08 19.42 7.64
CA ARG A 301 -31.42 18.86 8.82
C ARG A 301 -30.40 19.83 9.40
N ALA A 302 -29.63 20.50 8.54
CA ALA A 302 -28.66 21.50 8.95
C ALA A 302 -29.32 22.67 9.70
N ALA A 303 -30.45 23.18 9.20
CA ALA A 303 -31.21 24.25 9.86
C ALA A 303 -31.84 23.81 11.20
N ILE A 304 -32.33 22.56 11.30
CA ILE A 304 -32.86 22.02 12.56
C ILE A 304 -31.77 21.89 13.63
N LEU A 305 -30.61 21.36 13.24
CA LEU A 305 -29.48 21.20 14.16
C LEU A 305 -28.93 22.57 14.60
N ASP A 306 -28.81 23.51 13.67
CA ASP A 306 -28.42 24.89 13.96
C ASP A 306 -29.37 25.56 14.96
N ALA A 307 -30.69 25.48 14.71
CA ALA A 307 -31.69 26.02 15.64
C ALA A 307 -31.57 25.41 17.05
N ALA A 308 -31.29 24.11 17.16
CA ALA A 308 -31.06 23.47 18.45
C ALA A 308 -29.81 23.99 19.16
N LEU A 309 -28.68 24.14 18.44
CA LEU A 309 -27.43 24.68 18.99
C LEU A 309 -27.58 26.15 19.42
N ARG A 310 -28.22 26.97 18.57
CA ARG A 310 -28.54 28.37 18.88
C ARG A 310 -29.45 28.49 20.09
N TRP A 311 -30.47 27.64 20.20
CA TRP A 311 -31.32 27.60 21.39
C TRP A 311 -30.54 27.22 22.65
N LEU A 312 -29.58 26.30 22.56
CA LEU A 312 -28.72 25.96 23.70
C LEU A 312 -27.89 27.16 24.17
N VAL A 313 -27.38 27.99 23.26
CA VAL A 313 -26.55 29.15 23.64
C VAL A 313 -27.34 30.45 23.86
N SER A 314 -28.64 30.46 23.53
CA SER A 314 -29.55 31.61 23.67
C SER A 314 -29.65 32.13 25.09
N ALA A 315 -29.85 33.45 25.21
CA ALA A 315 -30.08 34.10 26.49
C ALA A 315 -31.54 33.86 26.94
N ALA A 316 -32.49 34.06 26.02
CA ALA A 316 -33.89 33.75 26.26
C ALA A 316 -34.19 32.24 26.25
N SER A 317 -35.30 31.84 26.88
CA SER A 317 -35.77 30.46 26.94
C SER A 317 -36.64 30.03 25.74
N LEU A 318 -37.15 31.00 24.97
CA LEU A 318 -38.10 30.81 23.87
C LEU A 318 -37.65 31.51 22.57
N ALA A 319 -36.35 31.76 22.39
CA ALA A 319 -35.81 32.40 21.19
C ALA A 319 -34.53 31.72 20.72
N LEU A 320 -34.08 32.12 19.52
CA LEU A 320 -32.76 31.84 18.93
C LEU A 320 -31.94 33.13 18.91
N ASP A 321 -31.97 33.86 20.03
CA ASP A 321 -31.48 35.24 20.16
C ASP A 321 -29.96 35.33 20.32
N ARG A 322 -29.25 34.22 20.39
CA ARG A 322 -27.79 34.17 20.43
C ARG A 322 -27.28 33.18 19.39
N ASP A 323 -26.15 33.52 18.78
CA ASP A 323 -25.42 32.64 17.87
C ASP A 323 -23.91 32.86 17.99
N HIS A 324 -23.09 31.95 17.49
CA HIS A 324 -21.67 32.20 17.30
C HIS A 324 -21.46 33.35 16.30
N PRO A 325 -20.35 34.10 16.39
CA PRO A 325 -20.08 35.11 15.36
C PRO A 325 -19.81 34.45 14.01
N ASP A 326 -20.00 35.18 12.92
CA ASP A 326 -19.50 34.80 11.60
C ASP A 326 -18.18 35.50 11.31
N VAL A 327 -17.29 34.82 10.60
CA VAL A 327 -16.07 35.42 10.05
C VAL A 327 -15.73 34.76 8.72
N ASN A 328 -15.29 35.55 7.73
CA ASN A 328 -14.90 35.03 6.42
C ASN A 328 -13.83 35.93 5.79
N ILE A 329 -12.67 35.36 5.45
CA ILE A 329 -11.58 36.02 4.76
C ILE A 329 -11.98 36.20 3.30
N THR A 330 -12.02 37.44 2.83
CA THR A 330 -12.39 37.78 1.46
C THR A 330 -11.16 38.05 0.59
N SER A 331 -10.03 38.44 1.20
CA SER A 331 -8.74 38.62 0.53
C SER A 331 -7.58 38.26 1.48
N PRO A 332 -6.54 37.56 1.00
CA PRO A 332 -6.40 36.98 -0.34
C PRO A 332 -7.27 35.73 -0.53
N ASN A 333 -7.68 35.46 -1.77
CA ASN A 333 -8.37 34.21 -2.15
C ASN A 333 -7.66 33.57 -3.36
N GLY A 334 -6.36 33.34 -3.20
CA GLY A 334 -5.43 33.04 -4.29
C GLY A 334 -4.68 34.28 -4.78
N GLY A 335 -3.80 34.08 -5.76
CA GLY A 335 -2.96 35.14 -6.34
C GLY A 335 -1.48 35.02 -5.97
N VAL A 336 -0.66 35.85 -6.60
CA VAL A 336 0.79 35.94 -6.36
C VAL A 336 1.12 37.34 -5.85
N PHE A 337 1.82 37.42 -4.73
CA PHE A 337 2.12 38.67 -4.03
C PHE A 337 3.62 38.84 -3.86
N ALA A 338 4.20 39.78 -4.61
CA ALA A 338 5.63 40.09 -4.60
C ALA A 338 6.00 41.38 -3.82
N GLY A 339 4.99 42.12 -3.35
CA GLY A 339 5.18 43.39 -2.64
C GLY A 339 5.67 43.21 -1.19
N PRO A 340 6.09 44.31 -0.53
CA PRO A 340 6.53 44.28 0.87
C PRO A 340 5.38 44.08 1.87
N THR A 341 4.13 44.25 1.42
CA THR A 341 2.92 44.14 2.25
C THR A 341 1.79 43.47 1.49
N LEU A 342 0.90 42.79 2.22
CA LEU A 342 -0.32 42.17 1.72
C LEU A 342 -1.54 42.71 2.47
N ALA A 343 -2.57 43.16 1.74
CA ALA A 343 -3.85 43.48 2.34
C ALA A 343 -4.65 42.20 2.62
N VAL A 344 -5.06 42.03 3.86
CA VAL A 344 -5.93 40.96 4.32
C VAL A 344 -7.26 41.58 4.70
N ASP A 345 -8.34 41.15 4.04
CA ASP A 345 -9.69 41.69 4.25
C ASP A 345 -10.64 40.56 4.65
N TRP A 346 -11.60 40.87 5.51
CA TRP A 346 -12.60 39.90 5.96
C TRP A 346 -13.92 40.56 6.31
N THR A 347 -14.98 39.76 6.29
CA THR A 347 -16.29 40.11 6.87
C THR A 347 -16.43 39.44 8.23
N ALA A 348 -17.16 40.08 9.15
CA ALA A 348 -17.51 39.47 10.42
C ALA A 348 -18.75 40.10 11.05
N ALA A 349 -19.58 39.27 11.68
CA ALA A 349 -20.81 39.66 12.36
C ALA A 349 -20.94 38.92 13.71
N ALA A 350 -21.49 39.59 14.72
CA ALA A 350 -21.85 38.97 15.99
C ALA A 350 -23.37 38.96 16.12
N TYR A 351 -23.91 37.95 16.79
CA TYR A 351 -25.36 37.80 16.96
C TYR A 351 -25.73 37.68 18.42
N GLY A 352 -26.49 38.66 18.90
CA GLY A 352 -27.04 38.67 20.24
C GLY A 352 -27.46 40.07 20.70
N PRO A 353 -28.40 40.19 21.65
CA PRO A 353 -28.75 41.47 22.24
C PRO A 353 -27.51 42.13 22.88
N GLY A 354 -27.04 43.23 22.28
CA GLY A 354 -25.89 43.98 22.78
C GLY A 354 -24.53 43.28 22.60
N VAL A 355 -24.44 42.25 21.76
CA VAL A 355 -23.20 41.51 21.51
C VAL A 355 -22.49 42.06 20.27
N GLY A 356 -21.21 42.38 20.41
CA GLY A 356 -20.30 42.76 19.35
C GLY A 356 -19.14 41.77 19.18
N ILE A 357 -18.31 41.99 18.17
CA ILE A 357 -17.03 41.28 18.06
C ILE A 357 -16.04 41.93 19.02
N ALA A 358 -15.42 41.14 19.89
CA ALA A 358 -14.39 41.60 20.82
C ALA A 358 -13.03 41.74 20.13
N ASN A 359 -12.59 40.69 19.41
CA ASN A 359 -11.28 40.65 18.77
C ASN A 359 -11.21 39.62 17.63
N PHE A 360 -10.13 39.71 16.86
CA PHE A 360 -9.70 38.71 15.89
C PHE A 360 -8.27 38.24 16.20
N ALA A 361 -8.00 36.97 16.01
CA ALA A 361 -6.65 36.43 15.87
C ALA A 361 -6.43 36.04 14.40
N LEU A 362 -5.36 36.56 13.79
CA LEU A 362 -4.96 36.24 12.41
C LEU A 362 -3.66 35.43 12.44
N ASP A 363 -3.67 34.26 11.83
CA ASP A 363 -2.54 33.37 11.68
C ASP A 363 -2.23 33.13 10.18
N ALA A 364 -0.97 32.85 9.86
CA ALA A 364 -0.51 32.47 8.54
C ALA A 364 0.20 31.11 8.58
N SER A 365 0.02 30.36 7.51
CA SER A 365 0.71 29.10 7.24
C SER A 365 1.43 29.23 5.92
N SER A 366 2.74 28.93 5.86
CA SER A 366 3.54 28.89 4.63
C SER A 366 3.57 27.51 3.96
N ASP A 367 3.02 26.49 4.61
CA ASP A 367 3.18 25.07 4.24
C ASP A 367 1.84 24.39 3.88
N GLY A 368 0.83 25.16 3.52
CA GLY A 368 -0.48 24.66 3.09
C GLY A 368 -1.45 24.35 4.22
N GLY A 369 -1.19 24.84 5.43
CA GLY A 369 -2.01 24.64 6.64
C GLY A 369 -1.45 23.60 7.60
N GLN A 370 -0.22 23.11 7.37
CA GLN A 370 0.42 22.13 8.25
C GLN A 370 0.91 22.80 9.52
N THR A 371 1.51 23.99 9.46
CA THR A 371 1.86 24.80 10.64
C THR A 371 1.28 26.21 10.54
N TRP A 372 1.06 26.83 11.69
CA TRP A 372 0.43 28.15 11.80
C TRP A 372 1.27 29.07 12.68
N THR A 373 1.53 30.27 12.20
CA THR A 373 2.27 31.32 12.91
C THR A 373 1.36 32.53 13.11
N SER A 374 1.43 33.14 14.30
CA SER A 374 0.59 34.30 14.59
C SER A 374 1.06 35.52 13.80
N VAL A 375 0.14 36.16 13.08
CA VAL A 375 0.38 37.39 12.32
C VAL A 375 -0.01 38.61 13.15
N ALA A 376 -1.20 38.59 13.75
CA ALA A 376 -1.71 39.70 14.55
C ALA A 376 -2.87 39.30 15.47
N THR A 377 -3.04 40.05 16.57
CA THR A 377 -4.31 40.13 17.31
C THR A 377 -4.89 41.51 17.10
N LEU A 378 -6.16 41.57 16.68
CA LEU A 378 -6.79 42.78 16.17
C LEU A 378 -8.07 43.12 16.95
N PRO A 379 -8.40 44.41 17.15
CA PRO A 379 -9.67 44.81 17.75
C PRO A 379 -10.87 44.38 16.91
N GLY A 380 -12.00 44.06 17.54
CA GLY A 380 -13.20 43.60 16.83
C GLY A 380 -13.85 44.64 15.89
N SER A 381 -13.41 45.90 15.94
CA SER A 381 -13.88 46.99 15.08
C SER A 381 -13.26 47.01 13.67
N VAL A 382 -12.16 46.27 13.43
CA VAL A 382 -11.46 46.29 12.12
C VAL A 382 -11.96 45.20 11.17
N ARG A 383 -11.82 45.42 9.85
CA ARG A 383 -12.19 44.47 8.78
C ARG A 383 -11.10 44.31 7.70
N SER A 384 -9.96 44.95 7.93
CA SER A 384 -8.82 44.95 7.04
C SER A 384 -7.54 45.05 7.86
N TYR A 385 -6.48 44.35 7.45
CA TYR A 385 -5.16 44.42 8.03
C TYR A 385 -4.09 44.40 6.94
N THR A 386 -3.12 45.30 7.02
CA THR A 386 -1.97 45.31 6.12
C THR A 386 -0.85 44.48 6.73
N TRP A 387 -0.71 43.24 6.28
CA TRP A 387 0.34 42.35 6.73
C TRP A 387 1.68 42.76 6.12
N ASN A 388 2.64 43.12 6.97
CA ASN A 388 4.02 43.33 6.57
C ASN A 388 4.69 41.99 6.29
N LEU A 389 5.10 41.77 5.05
CA LEU A 389 5.73 40.53 4.62
C LEU A 389 7.24 40.53 4.86
N GLY A 390 7.85 41.62 5.36
CA GLY A 390 9.29 41.83 5.52
C GLY A 390 10.11 40.60 5.94
N GLY A 391 9.64 39.85 6.95
CA GLY A 391 10.28 38.65 7.47
C GLY A 391 9.65 37.31 7.06
N THR A 392 8.77 37.31 6.05
CA THR A 392 8.01 36.14 5.60
C THR A 392 8.72 35.45 4.44
N THR A 393 8.94 34.14 4.52
CA THR A 393 9.61 33.37 3.46
C THR A 393 8.73 33.21 2.22
N ASN A 394 9.33 33.00 1.05
CA ASN A 394 8.56 32.69 -0.16
C ASN A 394 7.97 31.28 -0.08
N SER A 395 6.75 31.14 -0.61
CA SER A 395 6.05 29.86 -0.78
C SER A 395 4.80 30.07 -1.62
N ASP A 396 4.41 29.07 -2.40
CA ASP A 396 3.15 29.02 -3.16
C ASP A 396 1.99 28.38 -2.37
N ARG A 397 2.25 28.00 -1.12
CA ARG A 397 1.32 27.25 -0.27
C ARG A 397 0.72 28.08 0.85
N TYR A 398 0.80 29.41 0.79
CA TYR A 398 0.31 30.22 1.89
C TYR A 398 -1.20 30.05 2.12
N ARG A 399 -1.58 29.95 3.39
CA ARG A 399 -2.98 30.05 3.86
C ARG A 399 -3.06 31.02 5.03
N LEU A 400 -4.21 31.68 5.17
CA LEU A 400 -4.53 32.47 6.37
C LEU A 400 -5.68 31.82 7.14
N ARG A 401 -5.64 31.96 8.46
CA ARG A 401 -6.71 31.57 9.37
C ARG A 401 -7.06 32.77 10.22
N ILE A 402 -8.34 33.09 10.31
CA ILE A 402 -8.85 34.13 11.19
C ILE A 402 -9.82 33.52 12.19
N THR A 403 -9.64 33.85 13.47
CA THR A 403 -10.58 33.47 14.53
C THR A 403 -11.19 34.72 15.12
N ALA A 404 -12.51 34.87 15.02
CA ALA A 404 -13.27 35.93 15.67
C ALA A 404 -13.73 35.46 17.05
N ARG A 405 -13.71 36.36 18.04
CA ARG A 405 -14.36 36.15 19.35
C ARG A 405 -15.32 37.30 19.62
N ASP A 406 -16.52 36.99 20.07
CA ASP A 406 -17.48 38.00 20.50
C ASP A 406 -17.33 38.38 21.99
N ASP A 407 -18.04 39.42 22.41
CA ASP A 407 -18.00 39.96 23.78
C ASP A 407 -19.15 39.45 24.67
N GLY A 408 -19.86 38.39 24.26
CA GLY A 408 -20.92 37.80 25.05
C GLY A 408 -20.42 37.06 26.30
N THR A 409 -21.33 36.69 27.20
CA THR A 409 -21.01 35.90 28.40
C THR A 409 -21.81 34.59 28.42
N PRO A 410 -21.17 33.43 28.18
CA PRO A 410 -19.78 33.24 27.77
C PRO A 410 -19.53 33.72 26.32
N ALA A 411 -18.27 34.01 26.00
CA ALA A 411 -17.87 34.44 24.67
C ALA A 411 -17.96 33.29 23.67
N LEU A 412 -18.54 33.57 22.51
CA LEU A 412 -18.55 32.69 21.34
C LEU A 412 -17.48 33.11 20.31
N SER A 413 -17.20 32.27 19.35
CA SER A 413 -16.12 32.37 18.36
C SER A 413 -16.48 31.62 17.10
N ALA A 414 -15.87 32.04 16.01
CA ALA A 414 -15.83 31.31 14.76
C ALA A 414 -14.46 31.45 14.14
N THR A 415 -14.15 30.52 13.24
CA THR A 415 -12.89 30.50 12.52
C THR A 415 -13.15 30.32 11.04
N ASP A 416 -12.40 31.03 10.22
CA ASP A 416 -12.33 30.81 8.78
C ASP A 416 -10.89 30.64 8.32
N VAL A 417 -10.71 29.90 7.24
CA VAL A 417 -9.43 29.64 6.59
C VAL A 417 -9.57 29.93 5.09
N THR A 418 -8.58 30.59 4.50
CA THR A 418 -8.56 30.85 3.06
C THR A 418 -8.79 29.57 2.27
N GLN A 419 -9.79 29.59 1.38
CA GLN A 419 -10.24 28.41 0.64
C GLN A 419 -9.16 27.89 -0.33
N ARG A 420 -8.41 28.81 -0.95
CA ARG A 420 -7.29 28.52 -1.84
C ARG A 420 -5.98 28.91 -1.18
N THR A 421 -4.89 28.24 -1.58
CA THR A 421 -3.55 28.75 -1.30
C THR A 421 -3.28 29.98 -2.16
N PHE A 422 -2.38 30.84 -1.71
CA PHE A 422 -1.82 31.94 -2.47
C PHE A 422 -0.30 31.94 -2.37
N THR A 423 0.36 32.66 -3.27
CA THR A 423 1.82 32.70 -3.36
C THR A 423 2.35 34.00 -2.79
N ILE A 424 3.35 33.91 -1.93
CA ILE A 424 4.23 35.02 -1.59
C ILE A 424 5.55 34.78 -2.33
N GLU A 425 5.91 35.69 -3.22
CA GLU A 425 7.10 35.59 -4.09
C GLU A 425 7.81 36.95 -4.12
N ARG A 426 8.45 37.29 -3.00
CA ARG A 426 9.16 38.55 -2.86
C ARG A 426 10.56 38.42 -3.44
N PRO A 427 11.10 39.48 -4.07
CA PRO A 427 12.53 39.55 -4.37
C PRO A 427 13.36 39.32 -3.09
N ASN A 428 14.25 38.34 -3.11
CA ASN A 428 15.06 37.91 -1.96
C ASN A 428 14.24 37.38 -0.76
N GLY A 429 12.99 36.96 -0.97
CA GLY A 429 12.16 36.33 0.06
C GLY A 429 12.43 34.82 0.22
N ASP A 430 13.19 34.25 -0.70
CA ASP A 430 13.74 32.90 -0.60
C ASP A 430 15.06 32.93 0.17
N ALA A 431 15.11 32.19 1.28
CA ALA A 431 16.25 32.11 2.19
C ALA A 431 16.62 30.66 2.53
N GLU A 432 15.93 29.69 1.96
CA GLU A 432 16.17 28.26 2.18
C GLU A 432 16.70 27.66 0.87
N GLY A 433 17.50 26.60 0.96
CA GLY A 433 18.06 25.94 -0.21
C GLY A 433 17.34 24.63 -0.53
N PRO A 434 17.49 24.08 -1.75
CA PRO A 434 16.75 22.90 -2.18
C PRO A 434 17.12 21.64 -1.40
N VAL A 435 16.16 20.75 -1.17
CA VAL A 435 16.44 19.41 -0.61
C VAL A 435 16.57 18.38 -1.72
N LEU A 436 17.32 17.30 -1.46
CA LEU A 436 17.38 16.16 -2.38
C LEU A 436 16.32 15.13 -1.99
N TRP A 437 15.64 14.53 -2.96
CA TRP A 437 14.67 13.47 -2.69
C TRP A 437 15.36 12.32 -1.96
N ALA A 438 14.82 11.93 -0.81
CA ALA A 438 15.44 10.94 0.06
C ALA A 438 15.72 9.63 -0.68
N GLY A 439 16.99 9.22 -0.69
CA GLY A 439 17.42 8.01 -1.37
C GLY A 439 17.31 8.07 -2.88
N SER A 440 17.30 9.26 -3.51
CA SER A 440 17.40 9.43 -4.96
C SER A 440 18.85 9.40 -5.47
N VAL A 441 19.86 9.51 -4.60
CA VAL A 441 21.29 9.38 -4.98
C VAL A 441 21.56 8.00 -5.58
N ARG A 442 21.83 7.95 -6.89
CA ARG A 442 22.18 6.75 -7.66
C ARG A 442 23.65 6.82 -8.09
N ILE A 443 24.25 5.65 -8.18
CA ILE A 443 25.62 5.43 -8.62
C ILE A 443 25.54 4.30 -9.67
N ALA A 444 26.07 4.52 -10.87
CA ALA A 444 26.06 3.53 -11.93
C ALA A 444 27.40 3.53 -12.70
N PRO A 445 28.12 2.40 -12.80
CA PRO A 445 27.84 1.12 -12.12
C PRO A 445 28.10 1.20 -10.60
N LEU A 446 27.54 0.27 -9.83
CA LEU A 446 27.75 0.14 -8.38
C LEU A 446 28.11 -1.32 -8.04
N PRO A 447 29.34 -1.63 -7.59
CA PRO A 447 30.44 -0.70 -7.30
C PRO A 447 31.10 -0.11 -8.57
N PRO A 448 31.51 1.17 -8.57
CA PRO A 448 32.29 1.73 -9.66
C PRO A 448 33.76 1.33 -9.61
N GLY A 449 34.41 1.26 -10.78
CA GLY A 449 35.85 1.02 -10.91
C GLY A 449 36.68 2.29 -10.81
N ALA A 450 37.87 2.21 -10.23
CA ALA A 450 38.83 3.32 -10.22
C ALA A 450 39.22 3.70 -11.66
N ALA A 451 39.21 5.00 -11.97
CA ALA A 451 39.43 5.58 -13.30
C ALA A 451 38.46 5.14 -14.41
N ILE A 452 37.41 4.38 -14.08
CA ILE A 452 36.35 3.98 -15.01
C ILE A 452 35.19 4.97 -14.93
N LEU A 453 34.51 5.15 -16.05
CA LEU A 453 33.32 6.00 -16.17
C LEU A 453 32.27 5.60 -15.13
N VAL A 454 31.83 6.57 -14.31
CA VAL A 454 30.74 6.42 -13.36
C VAL A 454 29.75 7.55 -13.54
N THR A 455 28.46 7.26 -13.38
CA THR A 455 27.39 8.24 -13.36
C THR A 455 26.84 8.37 -11.93
N PHE A 456 26.81 9.60 -11.42
CA PHE A 456 26.03 9.97 -10.24
C PHE A 456 24.78 10.71 -10.70
N SER A 457 23.63 10.37 -10.13
CA SER A 457 22.38 11.10 -10.40
C SER A 457 21.54 11.26 -9.14
N VAL A 458 20.81 12.36 -9.03
CA VAL A 458 19.94 12.68 -7.89
C VAL A 458 18.85 13.66 -8.32
N THR A 459 17.75 13.75 -7.55
CA THR A 459 16.68 14.72 -7.79
C THR A 459 16.70 15.80 -6.71
N ALA A 460 16.88 17.07 -7.10
CA ALA A 460 16.77 18.24 -6.24
C ALA A 460 15.36 18.85 -6.32
N ASP A 461 14.86 19.39 -5.21
CA ASP A 461 13.50 19.90 -5.08
C ASP A 461 13.45 21.10 -4.12
N ASP A 462 13.01 22.24 -4.66
CA ASP A 462 12.90 23.51 -3.94
C ASP A 462 11.44 23.97 -3.75
N ARG A 463 10.45 23.18 -4.19
CA ARG A 463 9.04 23.61 -4.20
C ARG A 463 8.52 24.02 -2.82
N THR A 464 9.09 23.48 -1.75
CA THR A 464 8.70 23.78 -0.36
C THR A 464 9.76 24.57 0.42
N HIS A 465 10.85 25.00 -0.22
CA HIS A 465 11.99 25.68 0.40
C HIS A 465 12.28 27.04 -0.24
N GLY A 466 11.24 27.73 -0.71
CA GLY A 466 11.36 29.03 -1.36
C GLY A 466 10.76 29.06 -2.77
N GLY A 467 10.74 27.91 -3.44
CA GLY A 467 10.09 27.71 -4.73
C GLY A 467 10.89 28.25 -5.92
N SER A 468 12.17 28.53 -5.73
CA SER A 468 13.08 28.98 -6.78
C SER A 468 13.43 27.82 -7.72
N ALA A 469 13.76 28.14 -8.97
CA ALA A 469 14.35 27.15 -9.87
C ALA A 469 15.69 26.66 -9.29
N ILE A 470 16.01 25.38 -9.46
CA ILE A 470 17.34 24.87 -9.19
C ILE A 470 18.30 25.57 -10.16
N ALA A 471 19.45 26.04 -9.68
CA ALA A 471 20.43 26.77 -10.51
C ALA A 471 21.82 26.13 -10.55
N ALA A 472 22.14 25.26 -9.60
CA ALA A 472 23.37 24.47 -9.61
C ALA A 472 23.23 23.23 -8.73
N ALA A 473 24.08 22.23 -8.97
CA ALA A 473 24.36 21.17 -8.01
C ALA A 473 25.85 20.85 -8.03
N GLU A 474 26.38 20.38 -6.91
CA GLU A 474 27.77 19.94 -6.82
C GLU A 474 27.91 18.67 -6.00
N LEU A 475 28.97 17.91 -6.28
CA LEU A 475 29.31 16.71 -5.54
C LEU A 475 30.71 16.79 -4.93
N PHE A 476 30.90 16.02 -3.84
CA PHE A 476 32.18 15.79 -3.18
C PHE A 476 32.42 14.29 -3.01
N LEU A 477 33.62 13.83 -3.34
CA LEU A 477 34.03 12.45 -3.20
C LEU A 477 35.00 12.31 -2.02
N GLN A 478 34.46 11.93 -0.86
CA GLN A 478 35.24 11.76 0.37
C GLN A 478 34.43 10.99 1.42
N VAL A 479 35.12 10.34 2.36
CA VAL A 479 34.47 9.55 3.42
C VAL A 479 33.73 10.43 4.42
N ALA A 480 34.36 11.54 4.86
CA ALA A 480 33.75 12.46 5.82
C ALA A 480 32.80 13.44 5.11
N GLN A 481 31.79 13.94 5.83
CA GLN A 481 30.93 15.02 5.32
C GLN A 481 31.76 16.27 4.99
N PRO A 482 31.51 16.97 3.87
CA PRO A 482 32.14 18.24 3.56
C PRO A 482 31.92 19.27 4.68
N PRO A 483 32.95 20.05 5.07
CA PRO A 483 32.81 21.11 6.07
C PRO A 483 31.98 22.27 5.51
N SER A 484 31.35 23.08 6.38
CA SER A 484 30.46 24.18 5.99
C SER A 484 31.05 25.24 5.05
N GLY A 485 32.39 25.37 4.98
CA GLY A 485 33.09 26.28 4.06
C GLY A 485 33.47 25.67 2.70
N ALA A 486 33.08 24.42 2.43
CA ALA A 486 33.34 23.71 1.17
C ALA A 486 32.28 24.00 0.10
N THR A 487 31.09 24.46 0.48
CA THR A 487 30.01 24.84 -0.42
C THR A 487 30.48 25.77 -1.54
N GLY A 488 30.11 25.42 -2.77
CA GLY A 488 30.50 26.13 -4.00
C GLY A 488 31.91 25.80 -4.50
N LYS A 489 32.60 24.82 -3.90
CA LYS A 489 33.94 24.36 -4.29
C LYS A 489 33.96 22.88 -4.68
N GLY A 490 32.80 22.26 -4.81
CA GLY A 490 32.65 20.87 -5.24
C GLY A 490 32.83 20.71 -6.74
N ILE A 491 32.66 19.47 -7.20
CA ILE A 491 32.64 19.16 -8.62
C ILE A 491 31.24 19.51 -9.14
N PRO A 492 31.11 20.42 -10.13
CA PRO A 492 29.81 20.83 -10.63
C PRO A 492 29.10 19.67 -11.33
N MET A 493 27.80 19.56 -11.10
CA MET A 493 26.89 18.64 -11.78
C MET A 493 26.05 19.42 -12.81
N SER A 494 25.51 18.70 -13.79
CA SER A 494 24.67 19.24 -14.86
C SER A 494 23.21 18.81 -14.67
N ALA A 495 22.26 19.63 -15.11
CA ALA A 495 20.87 19.19 -15.27
C ALA A 495 20.78 18.10 -16.34
N SER A 496 19.97 17.06 -16.10
CA SER A 496 19.92 15.86 -16.94
C SER A 496 19.25 16.10 -18.30
N ASP A 497 18.40 17.12 -18.39
CA ASP A 497 17.72 17.56 -19.62
C ASP A 497 18.44 18.74 -20.31
N GLY A 498 19.55 19.20 -19.74
CA GLY A 498 20.38 20.27 -20.27
C GLY A 498 20.03 21.67 -19.77
N GLY A 499 19.02 21.84 -18.90
CA GLY A 499 18.61 23.13 -18.37
C GLY A 499 18.32 23.10 -16.87
N PHE A 500 18.75 24.14 -16.16
CA PHE A 500 18.35 24.38 -14.77
C PHE A 500 17.14 25.33 -14.80
N ASP A 501 15.94 24.80 -15.10
CA ASP A 501 14.76 25.62 -15.41
C ASP A 501 13.50 25.27 -14.58
N GLY A 502 13.54 24.19 -13.80
CA GLY A 502 12.50 23.82 -12.85
C GLY A 502 12.88 24.03 -11.38
N ALA A 503 11.86 24.14 -10.51
CA ALA A 503 12.03 24.03 -9.05
C ALA A 503 12.26 22.57 -8.59
N VAL A 504 12.12 21.60 -9.49
CA VAL A 504 12.54 20.21 -9.30
C VAL A 504 13.43 19.84 -10.46
N GLU A 505 14.64 19.38 -10.18
CA GLU A 505 15.57 18.99 -11.23
C GLU A 505 16.27 17.66 -10.98
N ASN A 506 16.41 16.89 -12.05
CA ASN A 506 17.30 15.72 -12.04
C ASN A 506 18.69 16.19 -12.43
N VAL A 507 19.66 16.03 -11.54
CA VAL A 507 21.04 16.41 -11.78
C VAL A 507 21.92 15.18 -11.93
N THR A 508 22.90 15.27 -12.83
CA THR A 508 23.81 14.19 -13.15
C THR A 508 25.25 14.67 -13.30
N TRP A 509 26.18 13.77 -12.99
CA TRP A 509 27.60 13.92 -13.28
C TRP A 509 28.14 12.60 -13.80
N GLN A 510 28.97 12.65 -14.84
CA GLN A 510 29.50 11.46 -15.49
C GLN A 510 30.95 11.67 -15.97
N GLU A 511 31.92 11.09 -15.27
CA GLU A 511 33.33 11.04 -15.71
C GLU A 511 34.04 9.81 -15.14
N GLY A 512 35.34 9.66 -15.43
CA GLY A 512 36.19 8.63 -14.83
C GLY A 512 36.38 8.87 -13.33
N LEU A 513 36.08 7.86 -12.50
CA LEU A 513 36.13 8.01 -11.04
C LEU A 513 37.57 8.20 -10.54
N THR A 514 37.87 9.37 -9.99
CA THR A 514 39.21 9.73 -9.47
C THR A 514 39.53 9.11 -8.11
N SER A 515 38.53 8.58 -7.40
CA SER A 515 38.72 7.91 -6.12
C SER A 515 39.58 6.65 -6.28
N ALA A 516 40.56 6.48 -5.40
CA ALA A 516 41.34 5.24 -5.32
C ALA A 516 40.46 4.05 -4.89
N PRO A 517 40.87 2.81 -5.20
CA PRO A 517 40.20 1.62 -4.69
C PRO A 517 40.05 1.65 -3.16
N GLY A 518 38.86 1.29 -2.66
CA GLY A 518 38.51 1.37 -1.24
C GLY A 518 37.13 1.99 -1.01
N THR A 519 36.81 2.29 0.26
CA THR A 519 35.52 2.91 0.61
C THR A 519 35.59 4.42 0.46
N THR A 520 34.60 5.00 -0.20
CA THR A 520 34.39 6.45 -0.27
C THR A 520 32.89 6.77 -0.18
N CYS A 521 32.54 8.05 -0.10
CA CYS A 521 31.15 8.49 -0.19
C CYS A 521 31.03 9.62 -1.21
N VAL A 522 29.90 9.66 -1.90
CA VAL A 522 29.48 10.85 -2.65
C VAL A 522 28.56 11.66 -1.76
N TRP A 523 28.85 12.95 -1.61
CA TRP A 523 28.01 13.94 -0.96
C TRP A 523 27.52 14.90 -2.02
N ILE A 524 26.21 15.12 -2.11
CA ILE A 524 25.59 15.97 -3.12
C ILE A 524 24.67 16.97 -2.41
N HIS A 525 24.63 18.19 -2.90
CA HIS A 525 23.59 19.18 -2.59
C HIS A 525 23.35 20.08 -3.80
N ALA A 526 22.30 20.88 -3.75
CA ALA A 526 21.91 21.79 -4.81
C ALA A 526 21.80 23.22 -4.32
N ARG A 527 21.88 24.15 -5.25
CA ARG A 527 21.65 25.58 -5.07
C ARG A 527 20.48 26.01 -5.91
N ASP A 528 19.59 26.81 -5.36
CA ASP A 528 18.54 27.48 -6.10
C ASP A 528 19.05 28.73 -6.85
N ALA A 529 18.14 29.36 -7.60
CA ALA A 529 18.32 30.60 -8.33
C ALA A 529 18.40 31.86 -7.43
N ALA A 530 17.91 31.79 -6.19
CA ALA A 530 18.10 32.84 -5.18
C ALA A 530 19.51 32.82 -4.57
N GLY A 531 20.27 31.74 -4.79
CA GLY A 531 21.64 31.55 -4.37
C GLY A 531 21.79 30.77 -3.06
N ASN A 532 20.72 30.19 -2.50
CA ASN A 532 20.80 29.43 -1.26
C ASN A 532 21.18 27.97 -1.57
N TRP A 533 22.08 27.43 -0.75
CA TRP A 533 22.51 26.03 -0.84
C TRP A 533 21.74 25.20 0.17
N GLY A 534 21.22 24.08 -0.29
CA GLY A 534 20.54 23.11 0.55
C GLY A 534 21.49 22.22 1.36
N PRO A 535 20.94 21.32 2.19
CA PRO A 535 21.72 20.34 2.93
C PRO A 535 22.30 19.24 2.03
N TYR A 536 23.39 18.61 2.48
CA TYR A 536 23.97 17.44 1.82
C TYR A 536 23.15 16.17 2.01
N ASP A 537 22.95 15.40 0.94
CA ASP A 537 22.63 13.96 1.01
C ASP A 537 23.85 13.15 0.55
N SER A 538 23.95 11.89 0.97
CA SER A 538 25.12 11.07 0.67
C SER A 538 24.84 9.60 0.43
N ARG A 539 25.76 8.98 -0.31
CA ARG A 539 25.81 7.52 -0.47
C ARG A 539 27.24 7.03 -0.44
N CYS A 540 27.55 6.14 0.50
CA CYS A 540 28.84 5.48 0.59
C CYS A 540 28.87 4.22 -0.29
N PHE A 541 30.03 3.95 -0.89
CA PHE A 541 30.24 2.86 -1.83
C PHE A 541 31.71 2.39 -1.81
N VAL A 542 31.94 1.22 -2.39
CA VAL A 542 33.27 0.65 -2.60
C VAL A 542 33.72 0.94 -4.04
N VAL A 543 34.93 1.42 -4.20
CA VAL A 543 35.62 1.57 -5.48
C VAL A 543 36.49 0.34 -5.70
N ILE A 544 36.29 -0.35 -6.82
CA ILE A 544 37.04 -1.56 -7.17
C ILE A 544 38.25 -1.25 -8.05
N ASN A 545 39.31 -2.05 -7.91
CA ASN A 545 40.43 -2.04 -8.85
C ASN A 545 40.09 -2.94 -10.05
N ALA A 546 39.70 -2.35 -11.17
CA ALA A 546 39.45 -3.09 -12.41
C ALA A 546 40.79 -3.33 -13.13
N GLY A 547 41.49 -4.42 -12.78
CA GLY A 547 42.62 -4.92 -13.58
C GLY A 547 42.15 -5.52 -14.93
N PRO A 548 43.07 -5.99 -15.80
CA PRO A 548 42.68 -6.73 -16.99
C PRO A 548 41.88 -7.97 -16.58
N ASP A 549 40.75 -8.19 -17.24
CA ASP A 549 39.96 -9.39 -17.05
C ASP A 549 40.79 -10.61 -17.47
N THR A 550 40.83 -11.64 -16.63
CA THR A 550 41.55 -12.90 -16.89
C THR A 550 40.67 -14.11 -16.62
N VAL A 551 39.38 -13.90 -16.33
CA VAL A 551 38.46 -14.97 -15.90
C VAL A 551 37.49 -15.23 -17.05
N PRO A 552 37.48 -16.44 -17.63
CA PRO A 552 36.50 -16.77 -18.66
C PRO A 552 35.05 -16.66 -18.16
N PRO A 553 34.09 -16.32 -19.04
CA PRO A 553 32.68 -16.23 -18.66
C PRO A 553 32.14 -17.59 -18.22
N ALA A 554 31.05 -17.58 -17.45
CA ALA A 554 30.41 -18.80 -16.99
C ALA A 554 29.74 -19.57 -18.14
N PRO A 555 29.70 -20.92 -18.08
CA PRO A 555 29.11 -21.74 -19.13
C PRO A 555 27.58 -21.61 -19.17
N ALA A 556 27.02 -21.44 -20.36
CA ALA A 556 25.58 -21.58 -20.58
C ALA A 556 25.09 -23.04 -20.37
N SER A 557 23.77 -23.20 -20.23
CA SER A 557 23.13 -24.52 -20.15
C SER A 557 21.99 -24.65 -21.16
N ALA A 558 22.22 -25.40 -22.24
CA ALA A 558 21.17 -25.91 -23.12
C ALA A 558 20.06 -26.58 -22.31
N ASN A 559 18.80 -26.19 -22.54
CA ASN A 559 17.66 -26.65 -21.76
C ASN A 559 16.56 -27.31 -22.61
N ALA A 560 16.50 -27.04 -23.91
CA ALA A 560 15.47 -27.59 -24.80
C ALA A 560 15.90 -27.62 -26.26
N VAL A 561 15.40 -28.62 -26.99
CA VAL A 561 15.43 -28.69 -28.45
C VAL A 561 14.02 -28.97 -28.95
N LEU A 562 13.47 -28.09 -29.79
CA LEU A 562 12.10 -28.17 -30.28
C LEU A 562 12.06 -28.22 -31.81
N PRO A 563 11.18 -29.03 -32.42
CA PRO A 563 10.88 -28.88 -33.83
C PRO A 563 10.00 -27.63 -34.02
N VAL A 564 10.35 -26.80 -34.99
CA VAL A 564 9.57 -25.61 -35.37
C VAL A 564 9.33 -25.60 -36.88
N ASN A 565 8.47 -24.70 -37.36
CA ASN A 565 8.13 -24.57 -38.78
C ASN A 565 7.69 -25.91 -39.40
N ALA A 566 6.65 -26.51 -38.83
CA ALA A 566 6.12 -27.81 -39.25
C ALA A 566 7.19 -28.93 -39.29
N SER A 567 8.07 -28.95 -38.28
CA SER A 567 9.18 -29.91 -38.12
C SER A 567 10.23 -29.86 -39.23
N GLN A 568 10.38 -28.69 -39.90
CA GLN A 568 11.49 -28.45 -40.83
C GLN A 568 12.76 -28.00 -40.10
N ASP A 569 12.62 -27.16 -39.07
CA ASP A 569 13.74 -26.50 -38.40
C ASP A 569 13.86 -26.92 -36.93
N LEU A 570 15.05 -26.76 -36.35
CA LEU A 570 15.30 -26.99 -34.92
C LEU A 570 15.47 -25.67 -34.19
N SER A 571 14.68 -25.45 -33.14
CA SER A 571 14.93 -24.40 -32.15
C SER A 571 15.79 -24.96 -31.02
N ILE A 572 17.00 -24.44 -30.86
CA ILE A 572 17.95 -24.74 -29.79
C ILE A 572 17.80 -23.70 -28.68
N GLY A 573 17.45 -24.12 -27.47
CA GLY A 573 17.27 -23.23 -26.31
C GLY A 573 18.32 -23.43 -25.22
N TRP A 574 18.69 -22.35 -24.52
CA TRP A 574 19.55 -22.38 -23.34
C TRP A 574 19.14 -21.34 -22.29
N LEU A 575 19.52 -21.60 -21.04
CA LEU A 575 19.43 -20.66 -19.93
C LEU A 575 20.66 -19.77 -19.89
N ALA A 576 20.46 -18.50 -19.51
CA ALA A 576 21.54 -17.56 -19.29
C ALA A 576 22.43 -17.99 -18.11
N PRO A 577 23.77 -17.84 -18.20
CA PRO A 577 24.65 -17.99 -17.06
C PRO A 577 24.42 -16.88 -16.04
N TYR A 578 24.94 -17.08 -14.81
CA TYR A 578 24.75 -16.12 -13.72
C TYR A 578 25.43 -14.76 -13.97
N ASP A 579 26.37 -14.70 -14.91
CA ASP A 579 27.15 -13.52 -15.26
C ASP A 579 26.70 -12.86 -16.58
N ASP A 580 25.55 -13.23 -17.13
CA ASP A 580 24.97 -12.56 -18.31
C ASP A 580 24.81 -11.07 -18.05
N ASN A 581 25.40 -10.26 -18.95
CA ASN A 581 25.33 -8.80 -18.90
C ASN A 581 25.86 -8.19 -17.58
N LEU A 582 26.75 -8.90 -16.88
CA LEU A 582 27.51 -8.38 -15.74
C LEU A 582 28.92 -7.93 -16.17
N PHE A 583 29.56 -7.08 -15.35
CA PHE A 583 30.93 -6.64 -15.60
C PHE A 583 31.91 -7.83 -15.58
N GLY A 584 32.68 -8.00 -16.65
CA GLY A 584 33.56 -9.17 -16.86
C GLY A 584 32.82 -10.48 -17.16
N GLY A 585 31.51 -10.41 -17.41
CA GLY A 585 30.66 -11.56 -17.69
C GLY A 585 30.29 -11.70 -19.16
N THR A 586 29.33 -12.58 -19.44
CA THR A 586 28.92 -12.92 -20.81
C THR A 586 28.28 -11.72 -21.53
N THR A 587 28.85 -11.34 -22.69
CA THR A 587 28.32 -10.31 -23.59
C THR A 587 27.70 -10.88 -24.86
N GLU A 588 28.05 -12.10 -25.23
CA GLU A 588 27.67 -12.71 -26.52
C GLU A 588 27.63 -14.24 -26.44
N TYR A 589 26.81 -14.85 -27.30
CA TYR A 589 26.70 -16.30 -27.48
C TYR A 589 26.95 -16.73 -28.92
N HIS A 590 27.53 -17.93 -29.09
CA HIS A 590 27.60 -18.66 -30.36
C HIS A 590 27.06 -20.08 -30.23
N VAL A 591 26.43 -20.61 -31.28
CA VAL A 591 25.88 -21.97 -31.30
C VAL A 591 26.70 -22.83 -32.26
N PHE A 592 27.43 -23.80 -31.70
CA PHE A 592 28.24 -24.74 -32.47
C PHE A 592 27.50 -26.04 -32.73
N ARG A 593 27.58 -26.55 -33.97
CA ARG A 593 26.98 -27.82 -34.39
C ARG A 593 28.04 -28.86 -34.73
N ALA A 594 27.81 -30.11 -34.31
CA ALA A 594 28.59 -31.29 -34.68
C ALA A 594 27.67 -32.46 -35.10
N THR A 595 28.23 -33.45 -35.81
CA THR A 595 27.55 -34.70 -36.18
C THR A 595 27.94 -35.88 -35.29
N SER A 596 28.75 -35.62 -34.27
CA SER A 596 29.19 -36.58 -33.25
C SER A 596 29.17 -35.90 -31.88
N PRO A 597 28.79 -36.61 -30.79
CA PRO A 597 28.74 -36.02 -29.46
C PRO A 597 30.12 -35.60 -28.93
N GLN A 598 31.22 -36.10 -29.49
CA GLN A 598 32.59 -35.70 -29.12
C GLN A 598 33.12 -34.51 -29.95
N GLY A 599 32.31 -33.95 -30.86
CA GLY A 599 32.75 -32.94 -31.80
C GLY A 599 33.32 -33.54 -33.10
N PRO A 600 34.08 -32.76 -33.90
CA PRO A 600 34.69 -31.46 -33.56
C PRO A 600 33.66 -30.31 -33.46
N TRP A 601 33.87 -29.40 -32.50
CA TRP A 601 33.03 -28.22 -32.26
C TRP A 601 33.51 -27.01 -33.05
N THR A 602 33.56 -27.12 -34.37
CA THR A 602 34.20 -26.11 -35.24
C THR A 602 33.24 -25.37 -36.17
N THR A 603 31.97 -25.78 -36.24
CA THR A 603 30.97 -25.14 -37.10
C THR A 603 30.04 -24.27 -36.26
N ASP A 604 30.29 -22.96 -36.22
CA ASP A 604 29.34 -21.98 -35.70
C ASP A 604 28.19 -21.80 -36.72
N VAL A 605 26.96 -22.03 -36.27
CA VAL A 605 25.76 -21.94 -37.10
C VAL A 605 24.94 -20.68 -36.81
N SER A 606 25.21 -19.96 -35.71
CA SER A 606 24.44 -18.77 -35.34
C SER A 606 25.14 -17.46 -35.67
N GLY A 607 26.47 -17.43 -35.63
CA GLY A 607 27.18 -16.18 -35.45
C GLY A 607 26.86 -15.55 -34.08
N PRO A 608 27.24 -14.27 -33.88
CA PRO A 608 27.09 -13.60 -32.59
C PRO A 608 25.61 -13.36 -32.24
N ILE A 609 25.20 -13.83 -31.07
CA ILE A 609 23.92 -13.52 -30.45
C ILE A 609 24.17 -12.65 -29.21
N PRO A 610 23.81 -11.36 -29.21
CA PRO A 610 24.09 -10.47 -28.08
C PRO A 610 23.38 -10.90 -26.79
N ALA A 611 24.11 -10.88 -25.67
CA ALA A 611 23.52 -10.98 -24.35
C ALA A 611 22.75 -9.70 -24.03
N ASN A 612 21.48 -9.83 -23.67
CA ASN A 612 20.58 -8.70 -23.41
C ASN A 612 19.92 -8.77 -22.02
N GLY A 613 20.42 -9.63 -21.12
CA GLY A 613 19.85 -9.85 -19.80
C GLY A 613 18.63 -10.78 -19.78
N SER A 614 18.28 -11.45 -20.89
CA SER A 614 17.16 -12.40 -20.92
C SER A 614 17.49 -13.65 -20.12
N ALA A 615 16.52 -14.18 -19.36
CA ALA A 615 16.71 -15.42 -18.59
C ALA A 615 16.95 -16.67 -19.47
N SER A 616 16.58 -16.63 -20.75
CA SER A 616 16.78 -17.73 -21.70
C SER A 616 16.84 -17.20 -23.12
N TYR A 617 17.54 -17.92 -23.98
CA TYR A 617 17.76 -17.59 -25.39
C TYR A 617 17.41 -18.77 -26.29
N ARG A 618 17.17 -18.49 -27.58
CA ARG A 618 16.89 -19.49 -28.60
C ARG A 618 17.52 -19.16 -29.94
N PHE A 619 17.93 -20.18 -30.66
CA PHE A 619 18.46 -20.11 -32.02
C PHE A 619 17.74 -21.13 -32.92
N ILE A 620 17.41 -20.74 -34.16
CA ILE A 620 16.74 -21.62 -35.14
C ILE A 620 17.77 -22.10 -36.17
N ASP A 621 18.08 -23.40 -36.18
CA ASP A 621 18.89 -24.05 -37.22
C ASP A 621 17.99 -24.62 -38.33
N VAL A 622 18.03 -23.96 -39.49
CA VAL A 622 17.08 -24.16 -40.59
C VAL A 622 17.32 -25.49 -41.32
N GLY A 623 16.23 -26.21 -41.60
CA GLY A 623 16.19 -27.50 -42.27
C GLY A 623 16.69 -28.68 -41.44
N ARG A 624 17.23 -28.45 -40.24
CA ARG A 624 17.88 -29.50 -39.45
C ARG A 624 16.93 -30.45 -38.76
N ALA A 625 15.64 -30.15 -38.65
CA ALA A 625 14.68 -31.12 -38.13
C ALA A 625 14.34 -32.17 -39.18
N ALA A 626 14.18 -31.78 -40.45
CA ALA A 626 13.90 -32.69 -41.56
C ALA A 626 15.11 -33.50 -42.05
N ASP A 627 16.34 -33.03 -41.79
CA ASP A 627 17.57 -33.71 -42.22
C ASP A 627 17.72 -35.12 -41.62
N THR A 628 18.32 -36.05 -42.36
CA THR A 628 18.52 -37.44 -41.91
C THR A 628 19.74 -37.63 -40.99
N THR A 629 20.52 -36.58 -40.76
CA THR A 629 21.73 -36.57 -39.92
C THR A 629 21.40 -36.38 -38.43
N ASN A 630 22.22 -36.97 -37.56
CA ASN A 630 22.20 -36.69 -36.12
C ASN A 630 22.99 -35.42 -35.83
N TYR A 631 22.46 -34.54 -34.98
CA TYR A 631 23.08 -33.27 -34.65
C TYR A 631 23.23 -33.06 -33.15
N TYR A 632 24.36 -32.47 -32.80
CA TYR A 632 24.74 -32.14 -31.44
C TYR A 632 25.12 -30.67 -31.39
N TYR A 633 24.68 -29.95 -30.36
CA TYR A 633 24.86 -28.51 -30.24
C TYR A 633 25.47 -28.13 -28.90
N ARG A 634 26.44 -27.22 -28.92
CA ARG A 634 26.98 -26.54 -27.73
C ARG A 634 26.87 -25.03 -27.90
N ILE A 635 26.70 -24.33 -26.78
CA ILE A 635 26.62 -22.88 -26.74
C ILE A 635 27.94 -22.36 -26.17
N GLU A 636 28.63 -21.49 -26.88
CA GLU A 636 29.80 -20.76 -26.38
C GLU A 636 29.34 -19.43 -25.79
N THR A 637 29.79 -19.10 -24.58
CA THR A 637 29.68 -17.78 -23.99
C THR A 637 30.97 -17.00 -24.23
N VAL A 638 30.84 -15.71 -24.56
CA VAL A 638 31.96 -14.81 -24.86
C VAL A 638 31.83 -13.57 -23.98
N ASP A 639 32.92 -13.18 -23.30
CA ASP A 639 32.99 -11.94 -22.52
C ASP A 639 33.53 -10.75 -23.35
N ALA A 640 33.52 -9.56 -22.77
CA ALA A 640 34.03 -8.35 -23.42
C ALA A 640 35.56 -8.36 -23.67
N ALA A 641 36.31 -9.22 -22.96
CA ALA A 641 37.75 -9.40 -23.10
C ALA A 641 38.11 -10.46 -24.15
N GLY A 642 37.12 -11.18 -24.70
CA GLY A 642 37.27 -12.22 -25.70
C GLY A 642 37.58 -13.61 -25.14
N HIS A 643 37.46 -13.83 -23.83
CA HIS A 643 37.51 -15.19 -23.29
C HIS A 643 36.22 -15.93 -23.61
N THR A 644 36.34 -17.25 -23.80
CA THR A 644 35.21 -18.08 -24.16
C THR A 644 35.07 -19.31 -23.28
N THR A 645 33.83 -19.75 -23.08
CA THR A 645 33.50 -20.98 -22.36
C THR A 645 32.36 -21.72 -23.06
N LEU A 646 32.56 -23.01 -23.38
CA LEU A 646 31.49 -23.85 -23.94
C LEU A 646 30.53 -24.39 -22.88
N SER A 647 29.27 -24.58 -23.27
CA SER A 647 28.14 -24.95 -22.41
C SER A 647 28.35 -26.23 -21.59
N SER A 648 27.73 -26.27 -20.42
CA SER A 648 27.73 -27.41 -19.48
C SER A 648 26.70 -28.50 -19.81
N SER A 649 25.85 -28.24 -20.80
CA SER A 649 24.92 -29.19 -21.41
C SER A 649 25.01 -29.14 -22.93
N MET A 650 24.59 -30.23 -23.57
CA MET A 650 24.56 -30.41 -25.01
C MET A 650 23.12 -30.65 -25.48
N ALA A 651 22.70 -29.91 -26.50
CA ALA A 651 21.42 -30.11 -27.18
C ALA A 651 21.58 -31.17 -28.28
N VAL A 652 20.60 -32.06 -28.42
CA VAL A 652 20.73 -33.26 -29.27
C VAL A 652 19.49 -33.48 -30.12
N LYS A 653 19.73 -33.76 -31.41
CA LYS A 653 18.82 -34.47 -32.29
C LYS A 653 19.42 -35.83 -32.63
N PHE A 654 18.70 -36.89 -32.29
CA PHE A 654 19.10 -38.25 -32.62
C PHE A 654 17.96 -39.00 -33.31
N ARG A 655 18.30 -39.79 -34.32
CA ARG A 655 17.37 -40.66 -35.04
C ARG A 655 17.53 -42.08 -34.52
N LEU A 656 16.57 -42.51 -33.71
CA LEU A 656 16.52 -43.83 -33.11
C LEU A 656 15.75 -44.79 -34.01
N SER A 657 16.46 -45.75 -34.58
CA SER A 657 15.85 -46.80 -35.41
C SER A 657 15.32 -47.96 -34.56
N PHE A 658 14.23 -48.57 -35.01
CA PHE A 658 13.70 -49.81 -34.46
C PHE A 658 13.18 -50.73 -35.57
N THR A 659 13.12 -52.04 -35.31
CA THR A 659 12.65 -53.04 -36.29
C THR A 659 11.24 -53.51 -35.97
N ALA A 660 10.63 -54.26 -36.89
CA ALA A 660 9.40 -54.98 -36.60
C ALA A 660 9.63 -56.01 -35.46
N GLY A 661 8.65 -56.17 -34.58
CA GLY A 661 8.74 -56.99 -33.37
C GLY A 661 9.31 -56.24 -32.15
N SER A 662 9.64 -56.98 -31.10
CA SER A 662 10.14 -56.42 -29.83
C SER A 662 11.53 -55.78 -29.99
N ASN A 663 11.67 -54.54 -29.51
CA ASN A 663 12.95 -53.84 -29.39
C ASN A 663 13.15 -53.44 -27.93
N LEU A 664 14.36 -53.64 -27.39
CA LEU A 664 14.75 -53.12 -26.08
C LEU A 664 15.65 -51.90 -26.27
N LEU A 665 15.07 -50.73 -26.08
CA LEU A 665 15.68 -49.43 -26.38
C LEU A 665 15.94 -48.65 -25.09
N GLY A 666 16.75 -47.61 -25.20
CA GLY A 666 17.16 -46.78 -24.08
C GLY A 666 17.07 -45.29 -24.38
N MET A 667 16.82 -44.48 -23.36
CA MET A 667 16.78 -43.02 -23.49
C MET A 667 17.97 -42.38 -22.77
N PRO A 668 19.05 -42.01 -23.49
CA PRO A 668 20.19 -41.32 -22.88
C PRO A 668 19.92 -39.83 -22.62
N LEU A 669 18.87 -39.26 -23.23
CA LEU A 669 18.57 -37.83 -23.19
C LEU A 669 17.55 -37.48 -22.10
N LEU A 670 17.66 -36.27 -21.56
CA LEU A 670 16.51 -35.57 -21.02
C LEU A 670 15.72 -35.01 -22.21
N LEU A 671 14.63 -35.68 -22.57
CA LEU A 671 13.78 -35.27 -23.69
C LEU A 671 13.13 -33.91 -23.40
N THR A 672 13.02 -33.07 -24.44
CA THR A 672 12.32 -31.78 -24.31
C THR A 672 10.83 -31.97 -23.99
N ASP A 673 10.21 -32.97 -24.63
CA ASP A 673 8.90 -33.49 -24.25
C ASP A 673 9.09 -34.96 -23.84
N PRO A 674 8.99 -35.30 -22.55
CA PRO A 674 9.24 -36.65 -22.07
C PRO A 674 8.07 -37.60 -22.35
N THR A 675 6.95 -37.13 -22.90
CA THR A 675 5.76 -37.93 -23.14
C THR A 675 6.01 -38.96 -24.25
N PHE A 676 5.94 -40.25 -23.93
CA PHE A 676 6.22 -41.32 -24.92
C PHE A 676 5.29 -41.26 -26.13
N GLY A 677 4.00 -40.98 -25.94
CA GLY A 677 3.04 -40.84 -27.03
C GLY A 677 3.41 -39.73 -28.02
N ALA A 678 3.94 -38.61 -27.54
CA ALA A 678 4.42 -37.53 -28.40
C ALA A 678 5.73 -37.91 -29.10
N PHE A 679 6.64 -38.57 -28.38
CA PHE A 679 7.90 -39.08 -28.92
C PHE A 679 7.68 -40.04 -30.10
N ALA A 680 6.82 -41.04 -29.95
CA ALA A 680 6.57 -42.07 -30.96
C ALA A 680 5.38 -41.75 -31.90
N ALA A 681 4.87 -40.51 -31.89
CA ALA A 681 3.71 -40.11 -32.67
C ALA A 681 3.92 -40.34 -34.18
N GLY A 682 2.95 -40.98 -34.83
CA GLY A 682 2.95 -41.25 -36.27
C GLY A 682 3.98 -42.29 -36.74
N ARG A 683 4.56 -43.08 -35.81
CA ARG A 683 5.54 -44.14 -36.11
C ARG A 683 4.90 -45.52 -36.14
N ALA A 684 5.57 -46.47 -36.79
CA ALA A 684 5.08 -47.82 -37.00
C ALA A 684 5.26 -48.74 -35.77
N TRP A 685 4.54 -48.51 -34.68
CA TRP A 685 4.60 -49.32 -33.45
C TRP A 685 3.20 -49.78 -32.97
N ALA A 686 3.16 -50.86 -32.19
CA ALA A 686 1.93 -51.49 -31.69
C ALA A 686 1.70 -51.21 -30.20
N ASP A 687 2.75 -51.36 -29.40
CA ASP A 687 2.73 -51.18 -27.96
C ASP A 687 4.14 -50.92 -27.42
N ALA A 688 4.24 -50.23 -26.30
CA ALA A 688 5.50 -49.92 -25.65
C ALA A 688 5.33 -49.91 -24.14
N TRP A 689 6.37 -50.28 -23.41
CA TRP A 689 6.32 -50.33 -21.96
C TRP A 689 7.69 -50.10 -21.31
N ALA A 690 7.68 -49.48 -20.14
CA ALA A 690 8.85 -49.24 -19.33
C ALA A 690 8.62 -49.77 -17.90
N TYR A 691 9.73 -49.93 -17.17
CA TYR A 691 9.70 -50.39 -15.79
C TYR A 691 10.46 -49.43 -14.89
N ASP A 692 9.80 -49.02 -13.81
CA ASP A 692 10.33 -48.20 -12.73
C ASP A 692 10.20 -48.97 -11.41
N SER A 693 11.34 -49.46 -10.93
CA SER A 693 11.44 -50.19 -9.66
C SER A 693 11.23 -49.31 -8.43
N CYS A 694 11.29 -47.98 -8.59
CA CYS A 694 11.22 -47.03 -7.50
C CYS A 694 9.80 -46.47 -7.26
N ASP A 695 8.85 -46.75 -8.15
CA ASP A 695 7.50 -46.13 -8.16
C ASP A 695 6.54 -46.69 -7.08
N GLY A 696 7.00 -47.60 -6.20
CA GLY A 696 6.24 -48.12 -5.05
C GLY A 696 5.01 -49.00 -5.36
N GLY A 697 4.56 -49.06 -6.62
CA GLY A 697 3.48 -49.89 -7.14
C GLY A 697 3.96 -51.14 -7.90
N ASN A 698 3.24 -51.54 -8.97
CA ASN A 698 3.68 -52.64 -9.85
C ASN A 698 4.85 -52.24 -10.77
N GLY A 699 5.20 -50.96 -10.82
CA GLY A 699 6.37 -50.41 -11.52
C GLY A 699 6.30 -50.42 -13.04
N TRP A 700 5.24 -50.99 -13.64
CA TRP A 700 5.11 -51.06 -15.10
C TRP A 700 4.25 -49.93 -15.62
N SER A 701 4.74 -49.27 -16.66
CA SER A 701 3.98 -48.28 -17.44
C SER A 701 3.94 -48.73 -18.89
N SER A 702 2.81 -48.54 -19.56
CA SER A 702 2.67 -48.86 -20.98
C SER A 702 1.99 -47.73 -21.77
N ALA A 703 2.14 -47.79 -23.08
CA ALA A 703 1.48 -46.91 -24.03
C ALA A 703 0.98 -47.73 -25.22
N LEU A 704 -0.13 -47.30 -25.82
CA LEU A 704 -0.66 -47.79 -27.08
C LEU A 704 -0.86 -46.60 -28.04
N PRO A 705 -0.71 -46.77 -29.37
CA PRO A 705 -0.82 -45.66 -30.33
C PRO A 705 -2.16 -44.92 -30.30
N ALA A 706 -3.25 -45.60 -29.90
CA ALA A 706 -4.61 -45.06 -29.91
C ALA A 706 -5.07 -44.48 -28.56
N ASP A 707 -4.31 -44.70 -27.48
CA ASP A 707 -4.70 -44.29 -26.13
C ASP A 707 -4.20 -42.89 -25.78
N ALA A 708 -5.06 -42.08 -25.16
CA ALA A 708 -4.70 -40.74 -24.69
C ALA A 708 -3.74 -40.76 -23.47
N THR A 709 -3.70 -41.88 -22.74
CA THR A 709 -2.81 -42.07 -21.59
C THR A 709 -1.53 -42.77 -22.02
N THR A 710 -0.40 -42.13 -21.75
CA THR A 710 0.95 -42.62 -22.03
C THR A 710 1.87 -42.35 -20.83
N PHE A 711 3.14 -42.73 -20.90
CA PHE A 711 4.10 -42.58 -19.80
C PHE A 711 5.21 -41.58 -20.13
N SER A 712 5.85 -41.06 -19.07
CA SER A 712 7.02 -40.20 -19.19
C SER A 712 8.28 -41.04 -19.35
N LEU A 713 9.02 -40.83 -20.43
CA LEU A 713 10.30 -41.45 -20.70
C LEU A 713 11.44 -40.57 -20.15
N VAL A 714 11.98 -40.99 -19.00
CA VAL A 714 13.01 -40.27 -18.25
C VAL A 714 14.41 -40.62 -18.79
N ALA A 715 15.35 -39.67 -18.69
CA ALA A 715 16.75 -39.92 -19.01
C ALA A 715 17.33 -41.09 -18.19
N GLY A 716 18.11 -41.95 -18.83
CA GLY A 716 18.66 -43.17 -18.23
C GLY A 716 17.67 -44.33 -18.11
N ARG A 717 16.43 -44.20 -18.64
CA ARG A 717 15.42 -45.27 -18.61
C ARG A 717 15.48 -46.14 -19.85
N GLY A 718 15.43 -47.46 -19.64
CA GLY A 718 15.19 -48.43 -20.71
C GLY A 718 13.69 -48.60 -20.95
N PHE A 719 13.30 -48.98 -22.16
CA PHE A 719 11.91 -49.27 -22.51
C PHE A 719 11.85 -50.30 -23.63
N TRP A 720 10.76 -51.04 -23.66
CA TRP A 720 10.40 -51.92 -24.75
C TRP A 720 9.51 -51.19 -25.74
N LEU A 721 9.71 -51.45 -27.03
CA LEU A 721 8.88 -50.96 -28.11
C LEU A 721 8.66 -52.08 -29.11
N ASN A 722 7.41 -52.42 -29.36
CA ASN A 722 7.01 -53.42 -30.34
C ASN A 722 6.69 -52.73 -31.68
N GLY A 723 7.55 -52.91 -32.67
CA GLY A 723 7.39 -52.31 -34.00
C GLY A 723 6.43 -53.10 -34.88
N THR A 724 5.54 -52.43 -35.60
CA THR A 724 4.72 -53.06 -36.66
C THR A 724 5.49 -53.14 -37.98
N ALA A 725 6.46 -52.26 -38.19
CA ALA A 725 7.43 -52.26 -39.28
C ALA A 725 8.77 -51.66 -38.80
N SER A 726 9.81 -51.77 -39.62
CA SER A 726 11.05 -51.02 -39.34
C SER A 726 10.82 -49.53 -39.60
N ASP A 727 11.15 -48.68 -38.64
CA ASP A 727 10.92 -47.23 -38.70
C ASP A 727 11.92 -46.48 -37.80
N ILE A 728 11.88 -45.15 -37.83
CA ILE A 728 12.80 -44.26 -37.13
C ILE A 728 12.00 -43.20 -36.37
N VAL A 729 12.29 -43.06 -35.08
CA VAL A 729 11.78 -41.99 -34.23
C VAL A 729 12.88 -40.94 -33.97
N THR A 730 12.51 -39.66 -33.93
CA THR A 730 13.46 -38.57 -33.65
C THR A 730 13.39 -38.19 -32.18
N ALA A 731 14.50 -38.39 -31.47
CA ALA A 731 14.69 -37.94 -30.09
C ALA A 731 15.27 -36.52 -30.09
N LEU A 732 14.59 -35.60 -29.42
CA LEU A 732 15.04 -34.23 -29.20
C LEU A 732 15.14 -33.97 -27.70
N GLY A 733 16.30 -33.51 -27.26
CA GLY A 733 16.53 -33.31 -25.83
C GLY A 733 17.92 -32.77 -25.53
N VAL A 734 18.28 -32.85 -24.26
CA VAL A 734 19.56 -32.36 -23.75
C VAL A 734 20.27 -33.45 -22.94
N VAL A 735 21.60 -33.33 -22.87
CA VAL A 735 22.44 -34.11 -21.95
C VAL A 735 23.24 -33.11 -21.11
N THR A 736 23.45 -33.41 -19.83
CA THR A 736 24.35 -32.67 -18.92
C THR A 736 25.71 -33.34 -18.79
N GLN A 737 26.79 -32.57 -18.52
CA GLN A 737 28.17 -33.08 -18.49
C GLN A 737 28.35 -34.28 -17.55
N THR A 738 27.50 -34.38 -16.54
CA THR A 738 27.40 -35.53 -15.66
C THR A 738 25.92 -35.88 -15.53
N SER A 739 25.61 -37.17 -15.62
CA SER A 739 24.26 -37.70 -15.44
C SER A 739 24.23 -38.61 -14.22
N ARG A 740 23.14 -38.55 -13.44
CA ARG A 740 22.92 -39.39 -12.26
C ARG A 740 21.65 -40.20 -12.44
N LEU A 741 21.76 -41.51 -12.27
CA LEU A 741 20.64 -42.45 -12.32
C LEU A 741 20.48 -43.12 -10.95
N HIS A 742 19.29 -43.04 -10.38
CA HIS A 742 18.96 -43.75 -9.15
C HIS A 742 18.46 -45.16 -9.49
N LEU A 743 19.09 -46.19 -8.91
CA LEU A 743 18.70 -47.59 -9.06
C LEU A 743 18.13 -48.08 -7.73
N CYS A 744 16.92 -48.63 -7.74
CA CYS A 744 16.31 -49.23 -6.55
C CYS A 744 16.68 -50.71 -6.41
N SER A 745 16.60 -51.24 -5.19
CA SER A 745 16.87 -52.66 -4.93
C SER A 745 15.97 -53.56 -5.78
N GLY A 746 16.55 -54.57 -6.41
CA GLY A 746 15.87 -55.46 -7.35
C GLY A 746 16.24 -55.18 -8.81
N TRP A 747 15.33 -55.56 -9.72
CA TRP A 747 15.49 -55.30 -11.15
C TRP A 747 15.24 -53.84 -11.46
N ASN A 748 15.99 -53.27 -12.39
CA ASN A 748 15.79 -51.93 -12.95
C ASN A 748 15.91 -52.03 -14.47
N LEU A 749 15.08 -51.29 -15.20
CA LEU A 749 15.16 -51.18 -16.65
C LEU A 749 15.82 -49.85 -17.02
N ILE A 750 17.07 -49.93 -17.46
CA ILE A 750 17.95 -48.76 -17.58
C ILE A 750 18.44 -48.56 -19.01
N ALA A 751 18.97 -47.39 -19.27
CA ALA A 751 19.81 -47.05 -20.41
C ALA A 751 21.06 -46.33 -19.90
N LEU A 752 22.14 -46.34 -20.68
CA LEU A 752 23.29 -45.49 -20.39
C LEU A 752 22.84 -44.02 -20.52
N PRO A 753 22.87 -43.19 -19.46
CA PRO A 753 22.57 -41.78 -19.61
C PRO A 753 23.73 -41.08 -20.33
N GLY A 754 23.41 -40.21 -21.29
CA GLY A 754 24.40 -39.56 -22.15
C GLY A 754 25.10 -40.47 -23.15
N PHE A 755 26.33 -40.09 -23.51
CA PHE A 755 27.15 -40.64 -24.60
C PHE A 755 28.55 -41.05 -24.13
N ALA A 756 28.71 -41.40 -22.86
CA ALA A 756 29.97 -41.92 -22.35
C ALA A 756 30.46 -43.11 -23.21
N THR A 757 31.72 -43.05 -23.62
CA THR A 757 32.36 -44.11 -24.39
C THR A 757 33.09 -45.10 -23.48
N GLY A 758 33.21 -46.36 -23.91
CA GLY A 758 34.02 -47.36 -23.20
C GLY A 758 33.38 -47.96 -21.95
N VAL A 759 32.07 -47.73 -21.73
CA VAL A 759 31.32 -48.34 -20.62
C VAL A 759 31.05 -49.81 -20.94
N THR A 760 31.47 -50.71 -20.05
CA THR A 760 31.24 -52.16 -20.16
C THR A 760 30.32 -52.65 -19.06
N VAL A 761 29.69 -53.81 -19.24
CA VAL A 761 28.86 -54.45 -18.21
C VAL A 761 29.64 -54.62 -16.90
N GLY A 762 30.91 -54.99 -16.96
CA GLY A 762 31.78 -55.10 -15.78
C GLY A 762 31.96 -53.76 -15.05
N SER A 763 32.11 -52.66 -15.78
CA SER A 763 32.21 -51.31 -15.19
C SER A 763 30.89 -50.88 -14.53
N VAL A 764 29.75 -51.22 -15.14
CA VAL A 764 28.42 -50.94 -14.56
C VAL A 764 28.21 -51.76 -13.29
N MET A 765 28.52 -53.06 -13.32
CA MET A 765 28.41 -53.93 -12.13
C MET A 765 29.32 -53.45 -11.00
N ALA A 766 30.54 -53.00 -11.30
CA ALA A 766 31.45 -52.45 -10.31
C ALA A 766 30.93 -51.12 -9.70
N ALA A 767 30.37 -50.23 -10.53
CA ALA A 767 29.87 -48.93 -10.06
C ALA A 767 28.54 -49.02 -9.29
N THR A 768 27.71 -50.02 -9.60
CA THR A 768 26.35 -50.16 -9.04
C THR A 768 26.21 -51.28 -8.02
N GLY A 769 27.18 -52.20 -7.95
CA GLY A 769 27.06 -53.43 -7.18
C GLY A 769 26.08 -54.44 -7.78
N ALA A 770 25.68 -54.27 -9.05
CA ALA A 770 24.77 -55.19 -9.71
C ALA A 770 25.35 -56.61 -9.81
N THR A 771 24.50 -57.61 -9.59
CA THR A 771 24.90 -59.03 -9.69
C THR A 771 24.54 -59.65 -11.02
N ARG A 772 23.67 -58.98 -11.81
CA ARG A 772 23.23 -59.47 -13.12
C ARG A 772 22.87 -58.31 -14.04
N VAL A 773 23.29 -58.39 -15.30
CA VAL A 773 22.90 -57.47 -16.37
C VAL A 773 22.43 -58.29 -17.57
N MET A 774 21.24 -58.01 -18.08
CA MET A 774 20.67 -58.68 -19.25
C MET A 774 20.42 -57.67 -20.38
N GLY A 775 20.67 -58.10 -21.60
CA GLY A 775 20.39 -57.35 -22.82
C GLY A 775 19.40 -58.09 -23.70
N PHE A 776 19.04 -57.48 -24.83
CA PHE A 776 18.10 -58.05 -25.80
C PHE A 776 18.66 -59.31 -26.48
N ASP A 777 17.81 -60.33 -26.57
CA ASP A 777 18.03 -61.50 -27.41
C ASP A 777 16.68 -61.98 -27.96
N PRO A 778 16.40 -61.79 -29.26
CA PRO A 778 15.09 -62.14 -29.82
C PRO A 778 14.74 -63.63 -29.67
N ALA A 779 15.74 -64.51 -29.58
CA ALA A 779 15.56 -65.96 -29.43
C ALA A 779 15.54 -66.41 -27.95
N GLY A 780 15.89 -65.52 -27.02
CA GLY A 780 15.93 -65.80 -25.59
C GLY A 780 14.53 -65.84 -24.95
N PRO A 781 14.37 -66.55 -23.82
CA PRO A 781 13.14 -66.49 -23.04
C PRO A 781 12.88 -65.04 -22.59
N TYR A 782 11.65 -64.54 -22.80
CA TYR A 782 11.27 -63.14 -22.58
C TYR A 782 12.09 -62.11 -23.39
N HIS A 783 12.70 -62.55 -24.49
CA HIS A 783 13.54 -61.75 -25.38
C HIS A 783 14.80 -61.13 -24.75
N VAL A 784 15.35 -61.76 -23.72
CA VAL A 784 16.57 -61.29 -23.04
C VAL A 784 17.59 -62.41 -22.82
N ARG A 785 18.86 -62.04 -22.67
CA ARG A 785 19.96 -62.92 -22.27
C ARG A 785 20.90 -62.25 -21.28
N ASP A 786 21.63 -63.04 -20.51
CA ASP A 786 22.74 -62.54 -19.70
C ASP A 786 23.87 -61.98 -20.57
N LEU A 787 24.44 -60.86 -20.11
CA LEU A 787 25.60 -60.24 -20.72
C LEU A 787 26.88 -60.58 -19.92
N ASN A 788 27.99 -60.71 -20.64
CA ASN A 788 29.31 -60.93 -20.05
C ASN A 788 29.92 -59.60 -19.61
N ALA A 789 30.84 -59.63 -18.63
CA ALA A 789 31.48 -58.41 -18.11
C ALA A 789 32.22 -57.57 -19.18
N SER A 790 32.66 -58.19 -20.28
CA SER A 790 33.32 -57.52 -21.41
C SER A 790 32.34 -56.89 -22.41
N ASP A 791 31.05 -57.20 -22.33
CA ASP A 791 30.05 -56.69 -23.26
C ASP A 791 29.92 -55.16 -23.09
N ALA A 792 29.86 -54.44 -24.20
CA ALA A 792 29.72 -53.00 -24.21
C ALA A 792 28.28 -52.59 -23.81
N VAL A 793 28.18 -51.56 -22.96
CA VAL A 793 26.91 -50.89 -22.67
C VAL A 793 26.82 -49.70 -23.60
N LEU A 794 25.91 -49.78 -24.56
CA LEU A 794 25.76 -48.83 -25.64
C LEU A 794 24.67 -47.82 -25.29
N GLY A 795 24.87 -46.56 -25.72
CA GLY A 795 23.80 -45.57 -25.73
C GLY A 795 22.61 -46.06 -26.58
N TRP A 796 21.42 -45.58 -26.25
CA TRP A 796 20.16 -45.91 -26.94
C TRP A 796 19.68 -47.37 -26.83
N THR A 797 20.40 -48.24 -26.14
CA THR A 797 20.00 -49.62 -25.86
C THR A 797 19.49 -49.75 -24.43
N GLY A 798 18.44 -50.54 -24.24
CA GLY A 798 17.90 -50.84 -22.91
C GLY A 798 18.59 -52.05 -22.29
N TYR A 799 18.73 -52.03 -20.96
CA TYR A 799 19.34 -53.11 -20.19
C TYR A 799 18.54 -53.38 -18.92
N TRP A 800 18.39 -54.66 -18.58
CA TRP A 800 17.89 -55.05 -17.27
C TRP A 800 19.07 -55.23 -16.33
N ILE A 801 19.05 -54.56 -15.18
CA ILE A 801 20.09 -54.66 -14.16
C ILE A 801 19.48 -55.05 -12.82
N PHE A 802 20.04 -56.07 -12.16
CA PHE A 802 19.65 -56.45 -10.81
C PHE A 802 20.66 -55.91 -9.81
N VAL A 803 20.25 -54.95 -8.98
CA VAL A 803 21.07 -54.42 -7.88
C VAL A 803 20.54 -54.95 -6.55
N PRO A 804 21.39 -55.51 -5.67
CA PRO A 804 20.95 -56.06 -4.39
C PRO A 804 20.58 -54.98 -3.36
N ARG A 805 20.97 -53.72 -3.60
CA ARG A 805 20.70 -52.55 -2.78
C ARG A 805 20.55 -51.33 -3.68
N ALA A 806 19.79 -50.35 -3.23
CA ALA A 806 19.64 -49.09 -3.97
C ALA A 806 20.97 -48.35 -4.06
N VAL A 807 21.25 -47.71 -5.20
CA VAL A 807 22.51 -47.02 -5.49
C VAL A 807 22.28 -45.86 -6.46
N ASP A 808 23.02 -44.78 -6.27
CA ASP A 808 23.10 -43.69 -7.24
C ASP A 808 24.30 -43.88 -8.15
N TRP A 809 24.02 -44.11 -9.43
CA TRP A 809 25.04 -44.29 -10.44
C TRP A 809 25.30 -42.98 -11.18
N THR A 810 26.54 -42.50 -11.11
CA THR A 810 26.96 -41.28 -11.80
C THR A 810 27.82 -41.64 -13.01
N VAL A 811 27.48 -41.09 -14.17
CA VAL A 811 28.14 -41.37 -15.45
C VAL A 811 28.49 -40.04 -16.13
N PRO A 812 29.69 -39.91 -16.75
CA PRO A 812 29.99 -38.80 -17.64
C PRO A 812 28.95 -38.67 -18.76
N GLY A 813 28.59 -37.43 -19.11
CA GLY A 813 27.55 -37.15 -20.10
C GLY A 813 27.97 -37.36 -21.56
N TRP A 814 29.21 -37.07 -21.93
CA TRP A 814 29.78 -37.26 -23.29
C TRP A 814 31.29 -37.13 -23.31
#